data_AF-A0A442FU04-F1
#
_entry.id   AF-A0A442FU04-F1
#
_cell.length_a   1.000
_cell.length_b   1.000
_cell.length_c   1.000
_cell.angle_alpha   90.00
_cell.angle_beta   90.00
_cell.angle_gamma   90.00
#
_symmetry.space_group_name_H-M   'P 1'
#
loop_
_entity.id
_entity.type
_entity.pdbx_description
1 polymer ?
#
loop_
_entity_poly.entity_id
_entity_poly.type
_entity_poly.pdbx_seq_one_letter_code
_entity_poly.pdbx_strand_id
1 'polypeptide(L)'
;MPVTVIRDAMIPRGRVDRPGTPIIATTVTIHNTDNSHPGANANAHARALVTGSLLGEYLRSWHFTVDDVEIYRHIPIDEKAYHAGPTANASSIGVEICQNPDQNERLAYENAAWLAATLLHKIKATPNTGLRQHHDWTGKNCPGVIRGRRGAWEAFVADVTVAFAKLSNVGGLVSIRPRAVNFTSNNPEAAAAKLNAALASPIIRSIIQSEFLHAAGGSEIEASASSWLPKHLKAQYERAKSNGWIQPFKDEAKRRGFSPAVIMAIASRETNMRNIIGDSGHGYGIMQIDDRSFPDWVNSGAWRDANLGIAKGALVLGDKRNQVEEGRGKKLKFGSSSFVGAVFNRDQLLRITIAAYNSGLKAYYHFSTSGNPDQGTTGRDYSVDVLNRAKYFDAFLGLSGNLKMPRRHLTSSAERILEAISESADVGNLDHVYELWLGDAIGDFGENTLTSITQESVVSWLKIFSKVSSIAIQSAAPAITMEIYLKYEDLFVKALNELSPYELFAVEDFVSAIQDQGMTFTQMEATTVAAKSAGESDAATNYLPVLAKFKIDQEYKDTRVTRYTGTLVVSDVEGNVVGRFNATTGGFVASYRRQYGPTPPGYFVVSHYRPRTERWATRDGVGFTFDLDEVARTGSRSAFRIHPDGSPPGTHGCIGLTENSAGLQDCCRKLRANLAEVQEFRLLVEYGKS
;
A
#
# COMPACT_ATOMS: atom_id res chain seq x y z
N MET A 1 -6.94 -6.79 1.58
CA MET A 1 -6.36 -5.70 2.41
C MET A 1 -6.83 -4.37 1.85
N PRO A 2 -7.14 -3.36 2.69
CA PRO A 2 -7.63 -2.08 2.21
C PRO A 2 -6.46 -1.28 1.56
N VAL A 3 -6.72 -0.75 0.35
CA VAL A 3 -5.87 -0.17 -0.73
C VAL A 3 -4.73 -1.04 -1.27
N THR A 4 -4.84 -1.36 -2.57
CA THR A 4 -3.80 -1.98 -3.41
C THR A 4 -2.86 -0.99 -4.10
N VAL A 5 -3.11 0.33 -4.01
CA VAL A 5 -2.39 1.36 -4.78
C VAL A 5 -2.02 2.58 -3.95
N ILE A 6 -0.71 2.74 -3.71
CA ILE A 6 -0.13 3.95 -3.12
C ILE A 6 0.61 4.70 -4.22
N ARG A 7 0.44 6.01 -4.29
CA ARG A 7 1.03 6.87 -5.32
C ARG A 7 1.82 8.01 -4.71
N ASP A 8 2.90 8.38 -5.39
CA ASP A 8 3.65 9.61 -5.09
C ASP A 8 3.18 10.70 -6.04
N ALA A 9 2.50 11.71 -5.49
CA ALA A 9 2.16 12.95 -6.17
C ALA A 9 2.79 14.10 -5.38
N MET A 10 4.11 14.18 -5.48
CA MET A 10 4.91 15.06 -4.64
C MET A 10 4.66 16.53 -4.99
N ILE A 11 4.41 17.36 -3.98
CA ILE A 11 4.50 18.81 -4.15
C ILE A 11 5.93 19.14 -4.63
N PRO A 12 6.13 19.95 -5.68
CA PRO A 12 7.46 20.29 -6.17
C PRO A 12 8.40 20.78 -5.05
N ARG A 13 9.66 20.33 -5.07
CA ARG A 13 10.70 20.84 -4.15
C ARG A 13 10.88 22.34 -4.33
N GLY A 14 11.19 23.04 -3.25
CA GLY A 14 11.41 24.50 -3.26
C GLY A 14 10.14 25.34 -3.22
N ARG A 15 8.95 24.72 -3.17
CA ARG A 15 7.69 25.46 -2.94
C ARG A 15 7.52 25.84 -1.47
N VAL A 16 6.91 27.00 -1.22
CA VAL A 16 6.69 27.54 0.13
C VAL A 16 5.85 26.64 1.04
N ASP A 17 4.92 25.88 0.48
CA ASP A 17 4.06 24.94 1.21
C ASP A 17 4.69 23.54 1.36
N ARG A 18 5.90 23.35 0.83
CA ARG A 18 6.76 22.19 1.02
C ARG A 18 8.15 22.66 1.47
N PRO A 19 8.33 22.93 2.77
CA PRO A 19 9.49 23.67 3.26
C PRO A 19 10.81 22.89 3.17
N GLY A 20 10.79 21.57 2.90
CA GLY A 20 12.01 20.77 2.89
C GLY A 20 12.67 20.59 4.26
N THR A 21 12.08 21.14 5.33
CA THR A 21 12.60 21.05 6.69
C THR A 21 12.52 19.60 7.19
N PRO A 22 13.63 18.95 7.55
CA PRO A 22 13.57 17.60 8.08
C PRO A 22 12.84 17.53 9.43
N ILE A 23 12.07 16.47 9.66
CA ILE A 23 11.44 16.17 10.96
C ILE A 23 11.72 14.73 11.41
N ILE A 24 11.68 14.51 12.73
CA ILE A 24 11.54 13.18 13.31
C ILE A 24 10.10 13.08 13.81
N ALA A 25 9.25 12.46 13.00
CA ALA A 25 7.88 12.23 13.41
C ALA A 25 7.81 11.25 14.59
N THR A 26 7.06 11.62 15.64
CA THR A 26 6.76 10.80 16.81
C THR A 26 5.29 10.41 16.87
N THR A 27 4.45 11.08 16.09
CA THR A 27 3.01 10.87 16.06
C THR A 27 2.48 10.84 14.62
N VAL A 28 1.28 10.28 14.45
CA VAL A 28 0.46 10.37 13.25
C VAL A 28 -0.79 11.15 13.63
N THR A 29 -1.04 12.26 12.94
CA THR A 29 -2.22 13.12 13.16
C THR A 29 -3.26 12.86 12.09
N ILE A 30 -4.45 12.42 12.54
CA ILE A 30 -5.60 12.15 11.68
C ILE A 30 -6.43 13.41 11.48
N HIS A 31 -6.83 13.63 10.23
CA HIS A 31 -7.68 14.72 9.78
C HIS A 31 -8.83 14.20 8.92
N ASN A 32 -9.84 15.06 8.77
CA ASN A 32 -10.85 14.95 7.74
C ASN A 32 -10.75 16.19 6.86
N THR A 33 -10.89 16.00 5.54
CA THR A 33 -10.66 17.05 4.52
C THR A 33 -11.56 18.30 4.63
N ASP A 34 -12.64 18.20 5.40
CA ASP A 34 -13.81 19.09 5.44
C ASP A 34 -14.40 19.40 4.05
N ASN A 35 -14.26 18.47 3.10
CA ASN A 35 -14.70 18.64 1.71
C ASN A 35 -15.70 17.53 1.30
N SER A 36 -16.99 17.85 1.39
CA SER A 36 -18.09 16.96 1.00
C SER A 36 -18.53 17.10 -0.46
N HIS A 37 -17.73 17.75 -1.31
CA HIS A 37 -18.05 17.86 -2.72
C HIS A 37 -17.89 16.49 -3.42
N PRO A 38 -18.85 16.04 -4.24
CA PRO A 38 -18.68 14.84 -5.05
C PRO A 38 -17.41 14.90 -5.91
N GLY A 39 -16.60 13.84 -5.90
CA GLY A 39 -15.33 13.77 -6.62
C GLY A 39 -14.14 14.43 -5.90
N ALA A 40 -14.31 14.96 -4.68
CA ALA A 40 -13.21 15.43 -3.84
C ALA A 40 -12.40 14.27 -3.21
N ASN A 41 -11.94 13.34 -4.04
CA ASN A 41 -11.20 12.14 -3.66
C ASN A 41 -9.69 12.42 -3.48
N ALA A 42 -8.88 11.40 -3.22
CA ALA A 42 -7.45 11.55 -2.95
C ALA A 42 -6.68 12.05 -4.18
N ASN A 43 -7.07 11.65 -5.40
CA ASN A 43 -6.50 12.18 -6.65
C ASN A 43 -6.77 13.68 -6.81
N ALA A 44 -8.00 14.12 -6.55
CA ALA A 44 -8.38 15.52 -6.65
C ALA A 44 -7.57 16.40 -5.68
N HIS A 45 -7.39 15.96 -4.44
CA HIS A 45 -6.55 16.64 -3.45
C HIS A 45 -5.07 16.63 -3.86
N ALA A 46 -4.55 15.51 -4.36
CA ALA A 46 -3.19 15.40 -4.88
C ALA A 46 -2.93 16.39 -6.03
N ARG A 47 -3.84 16.44 -7.00
CA ARG A 47 -3.79 17.40 -8.11
C ARG A 47 -3.83 18.84 -7.60
N ALA A 48 -4.71 19.16 -6.65
CA ALA A 48 -4.84 20.50 -6.09
C ALA A 48 -3.56 20.96 -5.37
N LEU A 49 -2.90 20.06 -4.62
CA LEU A 49 -1.61 20.32 -3.96
C LEU A 49 -0.49 20.50 -4.99
N VAL A 50 -0.31 19.54 -5.92
CA VAL A 50 0.79 19.56 -6.90
C VAL A 50 0.69 20.75 -7.85
N THR A 51 -0.52 21.14 -8.27
CA THR A 51 -0.75 22.29 -9.16
C THR A 51 -0.72 23.64 -8.44
N GLY A 52 -0.69 23.65 -7.10
CA GLY A 52 -0.70 24.89 -6.31
C GLY A 52 -2.06 25.56 -6.21
N SER A 53 -3.13 24.84 -6.51
CA SER A 53 -4.50 25.36 -6.43
C SER A 53 -4.90 25.76 -5.01
N LEU A 54 -4.30 25.12 -4.00
CA LEU A 54 -4.51 25.38 -2.56
C LEU A 54 -3.58 26.43 -1.94
N LEU A 55 -2.68 27.03 -2.73
CA LEU A 55 -1.84 28.14 -2.26
C LEU A 55 -2.72 29.36 -1.93
N GLY A 56 -2.44 29.99 -0.80
CA GLY A 56 -3.15 31.16 -0.31
C GLY A 56 -2.40 31.82 0.85
N GLU A 57 -3.10 32.66 1.63
CA GLU A 57 -2.51 33.44 2.73
C GLU A 57 -1.99 32.59 3.90
N TYR A 58 -2.43 31.33 4.01
CA TYR A 58 -1.98 30.36 4.99
C TYR A 58 -1.39 29.14 4.29
N LEU A 59 -0.16 28.74 4.68
CA LEU A 59 0.45 27.51 4.21
C LEU A 59 -0.32 26.30 4.75
N ARG A 60 -0.71 25.42 3.83
CA ARG A 60 -1.38 24.16 4.15
C ARG A 60 -0.79 23.05 3.31
N SER A 61 -0.32 22.00 3.98
CA SER A 61 0.18 20.80 3.35
C SER A 61 0.19 19.65 4.36
N TRP A 62 0.12 18.42 3.87
CA TRP A 62 0.11 17.20 4.69
C TRP A 62 0.76 16.06 3.92
N HIS A 63 1.06 14.97 4.60
CA HIS A 63 1.86 13.88 4.02
C HIS A 63 1.02 12.96 3.15
N PHE A 64 -0.18 12.61 3.59
CA PHE A 64 -1.04 11.67 2.86
C PHE A 64 -2.48 12.14 2.76
N THR A 65 -3.10 11.89 1.61
CA THR A 65 -4.56 11.86 1.49
C THR A 65 -5.00 10.43 1.20
N VAL A 66 -6.03 9.98 1.90
CA VAL A 66 -6.61 8.66 1.83
C VAL A 66 -8.07 8.79 1.40
N ASP A 67 -8.46 8.07 0.36
CA ASP A 67 -9.87 7.78 0.07
C ASP A 67 -10.10 6.26 0.15
N ASP A 68 -11.23 5.78 -0.34
CA ASP A 68 -11.60 4.37 -0.37
C ASP A 68 -10.77 3.53 -1.36
N VAL A 69 -10.13 4.16 -2.35
CA VAL A 69 -9.49 3.53 -3.51
C VAL A 69 -7.97 3.50 -3.42
N GLU A 70 -7.38 4.64 -3.10
CA GLU A 70 -5.95 4.90 -3.22
C GLU A 70 -5.45 5.87 -2.16
N ILE A 71 -4.13 5.85 -1.97
CA ILE A 71 -3.44 6.73 -1.04
C ILE A 71 -2.41 7.53 -1.83
N TYR A 72 -2.49 8.85 -1.77
CA TYR A 72 -1.46 9.73 -2.32
C TYR A 72 -0.56 10.23 -1.22
N ARG A 73 0.75 10.15 -1.46
CA ARG A 73 1.78 10.82 -0.69
C ARG A 73 2.20 12.11 -1.39
N HIS A 74 2.12 13.22 -0.66
CA HIS A 74 2.41 14.56 -1.18
C HIS A 74 3.74 15.12 -0.67
N ILE A 75 4.13 14.72 0.54
CA ILE A 75 5.37 15.11 1.23
C ILE A 75 6.00 13.86 1.86
N PRO A 76 7.35 13.67 1.78
CA PRO A 76 8.05 12.63 2.51
C PRO A 76 7.81 12.70 4.02
N ILE A 77 7.68 11.57 4.69
CA ILE A 77 7.31 11.53 6.12
C ILE A 77 8.42 12.02 7.07
N ASP A 78 9.63 12.20 6.55
CA ASP A 78 10.79 12.78 7.20
C ASP A 78 10.93 14.29 6.91
N GLU A 79 9.92 14.89 6.28
CA GLU A 79 9.86 16.31 5.93
C GLU A 79 8.63 16.96 6.58
N LYS A 80 8.80 18.18 7.08
CA LYS A 80 7.74 19.01 7.68
C LYS A 80 6.61 19.27 6.69
N ALA A 81 5.39 19.22 7.19
CA ALA A 81 4.19 19.68 6.48
C ALA A 81 3.39 20.65 7.37
N TYR A 82 2.54 21.49 6.77
CA TYR A 82 1.73 22.49 7.49
C TYR A 82 0.27 22.03 7.66
N HIS A 83 -0.04 21.28 8.73
CA HIS A 83 -1.36 20.65 8.89
C HIS A 83 -2.06 20.87 10.25
N ALA A 84 -1.35 20.91 11.39
CA ALA A 84 -1.99 20.95 12.73
C ALA A 84 -1.23 21.82 13.75
N GLY A 85 -0.83 23.02 13.32
CA GLY A 85 -0.10 23.96 14.16
C GLY A 85 1.37 23.60 14.38
N PRO A 86 2.17 24.51 14.98
CA PRO A 86 3.64 24.40 14.97
C PRO A 86 4.19 23.10 15.56
N THR A 87 3.61 22.63 16.68
CA THR A 87 4.07 21.42 17.38
C THR A 87 3.85 20.18 16.53
N ALA A 88 2.66 20.03 15.93
CA ALA A 88 2.38 18.90 15.05
C ALA A 88 3.21 18.97 13.76
N ASN A 89 3.30 20.17 13.15
CA ASN A 89 4.06 20.37 11.92
C ASN A 89 5.54 19.95 12.09
N ALA A 90 6.11 20.13 13.28
CA ALA A 90 7.49 19.76 13.58
C ALA A 90 7.70 18.29 13.98
N SER A 91 6.64 17.52 14.28
CA SER A 91 6.77 16.22 14.95
C SER A 91 5.74 15.15 14.55
N SER A 92 4.87 15.43 13.57
CA SER A 92 3.76 14.56 13.21
C SER A 92 3.62 14.34 11.71
N ILE A 93 3.11 13.16 11.35
CA ILE A 93 2.71 12.83 9.98
C ILE A 93 1.22 13.13 9.84
N GLY A 94 0.85 14.07 8.96
CA GLY A 94 -0.54 14.42 8.67
C GLY A 94 -1.17 13.45 7.67
N VAL A 95 -2.30 12.86 8.06
CA VAL A 95 -3.13 11.98 7.23
C VAL A 95 -4.52 12.59 7.09
N GLU A 96 -4.89 12.98 5.88
CA GLU A 96 -6.23 13.47 5.52
C GLU A 96 -7.11 12.32 5.02
N ILE A 97 -8.28 12.13 5.64
CA ILE A 97 -9.30 11.18 5.20
C ILE A 97 -10.38 11.95 4.42
N CYS A 98 -10.60 11.57 3.17
CA CYS A 98 -11.59 12.20 2.28
C CYS A 98 -13.01 12.09 2.85
N GLN A 99 -13.89 13.00 2.45
CA GLN A 99 -15.31 13.04 2.87
C GLN A 99 -16.28 13.17 1.69
N ASN A 100 -15.79 12.93 0.48
CA ASN A 100 -16.62 13.04 -0.71
C ASN A 100 -17.73 11.96 -0.67
N PRO A 101 -19.00 12.32 -0.89
CA PRO A 101 -20.15 11.42 -0.67
C PRO A 101 -20.20 10.23 -1.62
N ASP A 102 -19.40 10.27 -2.69
CA ASP A 102 -19.27 9.26 -3.73
C ASP A 102 -18.21 8.18 -3.43
N GLN A 103 -17.57 8.20 -2.24
CA GLN A 103 -16.64 7.17 -1.76
C GLN A 103 -17.35 6.12 -0.88
N ASN A 104 -16.72 4.95 -0.70
CA ASN A 104 -17.01 4.05 0.41
C ASN A 104 -16.34 4.57 1.71
N GLU A 105 -17.13 5.22 2.58
CA GLU A 105 -16.63 5.83 3.82
C GLU A 105 -15.90 4.81 4.70
N ARG A 106 -16.47 3.61 4.87
CA ARG A 106 -15.87 2.50 5.63
C ARG A 106 -14.45 2.20 5.14
N LEU A 107 -14.30 1.95 3.84
CA LEU A 107 -13.01 1.61 3.25
C LEU A 107 -12.02 2.76 3.39
N ALA A 108 -12.45 4.02 3.24
CA ALA A 108 -11.57 5.16 3.48
C ALA A 108 -11.01 5.18 4.92
N TYR A 109 -11.84 4.85 5.92
CA TYR A 109 -11.39 4.73 7.30
C TYR A 109 -10.55 3.48 7.56
N GLU A 110 -10.85 2.34 6.93
CA GLU A 110 -10.00 1.14 7.02
C GLU A 110 -8.63 1.35 6.37
N ASN A 111 -8.59 2.00 5.21
CA ASN A 111 -7.38 2.44 4.52
C ASN A 111 -6.57 3.39 5.41
N ALA A 112 -7.24 4.34 6.05
CA ALA A 112 -6.61 5.30 6.94
C ALA A 112 -6.11 4.64 8.22
N ALA A 113 -6.84 3.67 8.77
CA ALA A 113 -6.42 2.91 9.94
C ALA A 113 -5.19 2.04 9.62
N TRP A 114 -5.18 1.38 8.46
CA TRP A 114 -4.02 0.63 7.96
C TRP A 114 -2.82 1.54 7.72
N LEU A 115 -3.02 2.69 7.08
CA LEU A 115 -1.95 3.66 6.83
C LEU A 115 -1.42 4.21 8.16
N ALA A 116 -2.30 4.61 9.07
CA ALA A 116 -1.91 5.11 10.39
C ALA A 116 -1.12 4.05 11.17
N ALA A 117 -1.57 2.80 11.20
CA ALA A 117 -0.84 1.69 11.81
C ALA A 117 0.54 1.49 11.15
N THR A 118 0.62 1.55 9.82
CA THR A 118 1.88 1.43 9.07
C THR A 118 2.84 2.57 9.38
N LEU A 119 2.33 3.79 9.46
CA LEU A 119 3.10 4.98 9.81
C LEU A 119 3.56 4.93 11.26
N LEU A 120 2.70 4.53 12.19
CA LEU A 120 3.03 4.30 13.59
C LEU A 120 4.14 3.25 13.73
N HIS A 121 4.05 2.14 12.99
CA HIS A 121 5.10 1.13 12.96
C HIS A 121 6.41 1.70 12.39
N LYS A 122 6.32 2.52 11.34
CA LYS A 122 7.48 3.17 10.71
C LYS A 122 8.15 4.20 11.62
N ILE A 123 7.39 4.94 12.40
CA ILE A 123 7.93 5.91 13.38
C ILE A 123 8.16 5.31 14.77
N LYS A 124 7.89 4.00 14.94
CA LYS A 124 8.08 3.24 16.18
C LYS A 124 7.27 3.78 17.35
N ALA A 125 6.07 4.29 17.08
CA ALA A 125 5.11 4.70 18.09
C ALA A 125 3.97 3.67 18.19
N THR A 126 3.37 3.51 19.36
CA THR A 126 2.19 2.65 19.53
C THR A 126 0.91 3.45 19.25
N PRO A 127 -0.21 2.81 18.90
CA PRO A 127 -1.50 3.50 18.74
C PRO A 127 -1.84 4.41 19.92
N ASN A 128 -1.64 3.92 21.16
CA ASN A 128 -1.94 4.67 22.38
C ASN A 128 -1.06 5.91 22.61
N THR A 129 0.15 5.95 22.04
CA THR A 129 1.12 7.04 22.31
C THR A 129 1.34 7.94 21.10
N GLY A 130 1.19 7.38 19.90
CA GLY A 130 1.51 7.99 18.63
C GLY A 130 0.31 8.42 17.81
N LEU A 131 -0.89 7.90 18.05
CA LEU A 131 -2.08 8.30 17.28
C LEU A 131 -2.70 9.55 17.89
N ARG A 132 -2.86 10.60 17.09
CA ARG A 132 -3.43 11.89 17.51
C ARG A 132 -4.52 12.35 16.54
N GLN A 133 -5.44 13.15 17.05
CA GLN A 133 -6.38 13.95 16.25
C GLN A 133 -5.79 15.35 16.04
N HIS A 134 -6.17 16.06 14.98
CA HIS A 134 -5.88 17.50 14.89
C HIS A 134 -6.33 18.23 16.16
N HIS A 135 -7.50 17.87 16.70
CA HIS A 135 -8.02 18.40 17.95
C HIS A 135 -7.02 18.39 19.11
N ASP A 136 -6.17 17.37 19.22
CA ASP A 136 -5.19 17.24 20.30
C ASP A 136 -4.13 18.34 20.29
N TRP A 137 -3.93 19.00 19.15
CA TRP A 137 -2.90 20.03 18.94
C TRP A 137 -3.43 21.46 19.05
N THR A 138 -4.63 21.71 18.53
CA THR A 138 -5.15 23.06 18.36
C THR A 138 -6.55 23.26 18.94
N GLY A 139 -7.22 22.19 19.37
CA GLY A 139 -8.62 22.22 19.76
C GLY A 139 -9.61 22.29 18.58
N LYS A 140 -9.15 22.34 17.32
CA LYS A 140 -10.04 22.28 16.14
C LYS A 140 -10.93 21.04 16.24
N ASN A 141 -12.22 21.13 15.92
CA ASN A 141 -13.08 19.95 15.81
C ASN A 141 -12.75 19.15 14.54
N CYS A 142 -11.60 18.48 14.53
CA CYS A 142 -11.08 17.69 13.43
C CYS A 142 -10.33 16.47 14.01
N PRO A 143 -10.55 15.24 13.52
CA PRO A 143 -11.37 14.84 12.36
C PRO A 143 -12.89 14.93 12.63
N GLY A 144 -13.60 15.78 11.88
CA GLY A 144 -14.98 16.20 12.20
C GLY A 144 -16.01 15.08 12.14
N VAL A 145 -15.84 14.11 11.23
CA VAL A 145 -16.77 12.97 11.09
C VAL A 145 -16.58 11.98 12.23
N ILE A 146 -15.33 11.63 12.57
CA ILE A 146 -15.06 10.73 13.69
C ILE A 146 -15.53 11.37 15.01
N ARG A 147 -15.22 12.65 15.23
CA ARG A 147 -15.60 13.36 16.46
C ARG A 147 -17.10 13.61 16.57
N GLY A 148 -17.81 13.71 15.45
CA GLY A 148 -19.26 13.88 15.41
C GLY A 148 -20.05 12.63 15.80
N ARG A 149 -19.40 11.46 15.91
CA ARG A 149 -20.04 10.17 16.21
C ARG A 149 -19.53 9.61 17.54
N ARG A 150 -20.46 9.29 18.45
CA ARG A 150 -20.12 8.76 19.78
C ARG A 150 -19.35 7.43 19.64
N GLY A 151 -18.19 7.33 20.28
CA GLY A 151 -17.37 6.11 20.30
C GLY A 151 -16.55 5.84 19.03
N ALA A 152 -16.68 6.68 17.99
CA ALA A 152 -16.04 6.41 16.71
C ALA A 152 -14.52 6.65 16.74
N TRP A 153 -14.02 7.53 17.62
CA TRP A 153 -12.57 7.70 17.80
C TRP A 153 -11.97 6.47 18.47
N GLU A 154 -12.61 5.95 19.50
CA GLU A 154 -12.21 4.74 20.20
C GLU A 154 -12.25 3.53 19.26
N ALA A 155 -13.28 3.43 18.42
CA ALA A 155 -13.37 2.41 17.37
C ALA A 155 -12.22 2.55 16.35
N PHE A 156 -11.94 3.76 15.87
CA PHE A 156 -10.83 3.99 14.95
C PHE A 156 -9.47 3.66 15.58
N VAL A 157 -9.25 4.02 16.85
CA VAL A 157 -8.06 3.63 17.62
C VAL A 157 -7.97 2.11 17.75
N ALA A 158 -9.08 1.43 17.96
CA ALA A 158 -9.14 -0.03 18.01
C ALA A 158 -8.76 -0.65 16.65
N ASP A 159 -9.28 -0.13 15.54
CA ASP A 159 -8.94 -0.58 14.19
C ASP A 159 -7.46 -0.36 13.88
N VAL A 160 -6.91 0.80 14.23
CA VAL A 160 -5.47 1.09 14.14
C VAL A 160 -4.69 0.12 15.03
N THR A 161 -5.18 -0.19 16.22
CA THR A 161 -4.52 -1.12 17.15
C THR A 161 -4.50 -2.55 16.62
N VAL A 162 -5.60 -3.01 16.03
CA VAL A 162 -5.69 -4.30 15.36
C VAL A 162 -4.73 -4.34 14.17
N ALA A 163 -4.75 -3.33 13.31
CA ALA A 163 -3.83 -3.23 12.17
C ALA A 163 -2.36 -3.16 12.62
N PHE A 164 -2.07 -2.42 13.69
CA PHE A 164 -0.73 -2.28 14.26
C PHE A 164 -0.22 -3.59 14.88
N ALA A 165 -1.08 -4.31 15.62
CA ALA A 165 -0.76 -5.62 16.17
C ALA A 165 -0.49 -6.64 15.06
N LYS A 166 -1.27 -6.60 13.98
CA LYS A 166 -1.04 -7.42 12.77
C LYS A 166 0.34 -7.14 12.15
N LEU A 167 0.68 -5.87 11.94
CA LEU A 167 2.02 -5.49 11.46
C LEU A 167 3.16 -5.96 12.38
N SER A 168 2.89 -6.03 13.70
CA SER A 168 3.85 -6.49 14.70
C SER A 168 4.03 -8.02 14.70
N ASN A 169 2.98 -8.78 14.35
CA ASN A 169 2.97 -10.25 14.35
C ASN A 169 3.54 -10.89 13.07
N VAL A 170 3.53 -10.19 11.93
CA VAL A 170 4.02 -10.69 10.63
C VAL A 170 5.57 -10.59 10.50
N GLY A 171 6.28 -10.16 11.55
CA GLY A 171 7.74 -10.17 11.61
C GLY A 171 8.44 -9.27 10.57
N GLY A 172 7.74 -8.31 9.95
CA GLY A 172 8.33 -7.46 8.91
C GLY A 172 7.54 -6.18 8.61
N LEU A 173 8.27 -5.09 8.41
CA LEU A 173 7.78 -3.83 7.86
C LEU A 173 7.17 -4.08 6.47
N VAL A 174 5.86 -3.82 6.30
CA VAL A 174 5.25 -3.73 4.98
C VAL A 174 5.91 -2.57 4.21
N SER A 175 6.63 -2.89 3.14
CA SER A 175 7.29 -1.92 2.28
C SER A 175 6.25 -1.19 1.42
N ILE A 176 5.83 0.00 1.84
CA ILE A 176 5.10 0.95 0.98
C ILE A 176 6.01 1.30 -0.21
N ARG A 177 5.68 0.83 -1.43
CA ARG A 177 6.31 1.26 -2.68
C ARG A 177 5.31 2.08 -3.49
N PRO A 178 5.33 3.42 -3.37
CA PRO A 178 4.42 4.27 -4.13
C PRO A 178 4.81 4.27 -5.62
N ARG A 179 3.81 4.33 -6.51
CA ARG A 179 4.03 4.61 -7.94
C ARG A 179 4.03 6.12 -8.17
N ALA A 180 5.07 6.65 -8.82
CA ALA A 180 5.13 8.08 -9.14
C ALA A 180 4.06 8.48 -10.17
N VAL A 181 3.39 9.61 -9.93
CA VAL A 181 2.41 10.22 -10.84
C VAL A 181 2.72 11.71 -10.98
N ASN A 182 2.80 12.19 -12.22
CA ASN A 182 3.04 13.60 -12.52
C ASN A 182 1.72 14.28 -12.89
N PHE A 183 1.38 15.38 -12.20
CA PHE A 183 0.28 16.25 -12.58
C PHE A 183 0.81 17.53 -13.21
N THR A 184 0.34 17.88 -14.40
CA THR A 184 0.59 19.19 -15.02
C THR A 184 -0.63 20.09 -14.83
N SER A 185 -0.42 21.36 -14.48
CA SER A 185 -1.50 22.35 -14.42
C SER A 185 -1.98 22.68 -15.83
N ASN A 186 -3.31 22.73 -16.05
CA ASN A 186 -3.89 23.22 -17.30
C ASN A 186 -3.79 24.76 -17.44
N ASN A 187 -3.35 25.46 -16.40
CA ASN A 187 -3.10 26.90 -16.39
C ASN A 187 -1.88 27.23 -15.49
N PRO A 188 -0.65 27.10 -16.00
CA PRO A 188 0.58 27.32 -15.22
C PRO A 188 0.77 28.78 -14.78
N GLU A 189 0.24 29.74 -15.53
CA GLU A 189 0.33 31.18 -15.21
C GLU A 189 -0.46 31.52 -13.95
N ALA A 190 -1.68 30.98 -13.80
CA ALA A 190 -2.50 31.18 -12.60
C ALA A 190 -1.85 30.55 -11.35
N ALA A 191 -1.19 29.39 -11.49
CA ALA A 191 -0.45 28.75 -10.41
C ALA A 191 0.78 29.59 -10.00
N ALA A 192 1.52 30.13 -10.97
CA ALA A 192 2.64 31.04 -10.72
C ALA A 192 2.19 32.35 -10.04
N ALA A 193 1.04 32.90 -10.43
CA ALA A 193 0.46 34.08 -9.80
C ALA A 193 0.10 33.84 -8.32
N LYS A 194 -0.51 32.68 -8.00
CA LYS A 194 -0.79 32.28 -6.60
C LYS A 194 0.49 32.10 -5.77
N LEU A 195 1.53 31.52 -6.36
CA LEU A 195 2.83 31.37 -5.70
C LEU A 195 3.48 32.73 -5.40
N ASN A 196 3.46 33.65 -6.37
CA ASN A 196 3.97 35.01 -6.19
C ASN A 196 3.19 35.79 -5.12
N ALA A 197 1.86 35.63 -5.09
CA ALA A 197 1.01 36.23 -4.06
C ALA A 197 1.32 35.65 -2.66
N ALA A 198 1.52 34.34 -2.54
CA ALA A 198 1.91 33.70 -1.28
C ALA A 198 3.29 34.18 -0.79
N LEU A 199 4.29 34.29 -1.69
CA LEU A 199 5.64 34.80 -1.36
C LEU A 199 5.67 36.29 -0.98
N ALA A 200 4.67 37.06 -1.41
CA ALA A 200 4.51 38.46 -1.03
C ALA A 200 3.88 38.65 0.36
N SER A 201 3.25 37.61 0.93
CA SER A 201 2.61 37.70 2.24
C SER A 201 3.62 37.92 3.38
N PRO A 202 3.46 38.96 4.22
CA PRO A 202 4.33 39.21 5.38
C PRO A 202 4.39 38.04 6.36
N ILE A 203 3.28 37.31 6.52
CA ILE A 203 3.18 36.13 7.40
C ILE A 203 4.05 35.00 6.84
N ILE A 204 3.95 34.74 5.54
CA ILE A 204 4.73 33.71 4.84
C ILE A 204 6.23 34.05 4.86
N ARG A 205 6.58 35.32 4.64
CA ARG A 205 7.97 35.79 4.75
C ARG A 205 8.55 35.59 6.15
N SER A 206 7.77 35.89 7.20
CA SER A 206 8.18 35.67 8.59
C SER A 206 8.44 34.17 8.88
N ILE A 207 7.59 33.28 8.37
CA ILE A 207 7.76 31.82 8.47
C ILE A 207 9.04 31.39 7.75
N ILE A 208 9.22 31.78 6.48
CA ILE A 208 10.42 31.46 5.68
C ILE A 208 11.71 31.97 6.36
N GLN A 209 11.68 33.18 6.92
CA GLN A 209 12.84 33.81 7.54
C GLN A 209 13.21 33.16 8.89
N SER A 210 12.22 32.65 9.63
CA SER A 210 12.45 31.82 10.83
C SER A 210 13.02 30.43 10.50
N GLU A 211 12.69 29.88 9.33
CA GLU A 211 13.15 28.56 8.87
C GLU A 211 14.52 28.62 8.18
N PHE A 212 14.88 29.72 7.51
CA PHE A 212 16.19 29.94 6.89
C PHE A 212 17.35 29.98 7.90
N LEU A 213 17.09 30.42 9.13
CA LEU A 213 18.06 30.36 10.24
C LEU A 213 18.28 28.92 10.77
N HIS A 214 17.47 27.95 10.34
CA HIS A 214 17.62 26.51 10.62
C HIS A 214 18.05 25.67 9.41
N ALA A 215 18.00 26.20 8.19
CA ALA A 215 18.15 25.44 6.93
C ALA A 215 19.48 25.64 6.17
N ALA A 216 20.51 26.27 6.76
CA ALA A 216 21.79 26.54 6.09
C ALA A 216 22.72 25.30 5.94
N GLY A 217 22.18 24.14 5.53
CA GLY A 217 22.93 22.87 5.48
C GLY A 217 22.58 21.91 4.34
N GLY A 218 21.93 22.35 3.26
CA GLY A 218 21.55 21.47 2.15
C GLY A 218 21.98 22.00 0.78
N SER A 219 22.93 21.32 0.12
CA SER A 219 23.11 21.38 -1.33
C SER A 219 22.89 20.00 -1.93
N GLU A 220 22.18 19.96 -3.06
CA GLU A 220 21.84 18.81 -3.90
C GLU A 220 23.06 17.96 -4.29
N ILE A 221 22.88 16.63 -4.36
CA ILE A 221 23.75 15.74 -5.15
C ILE A 221 22.86 14.77 -5.93
N GLU A 222 22.98 14.86 -7.24
CA GLU A 222 22.41 13.95 -8.25
C GLU A 222 22.87 12.50 -8.05
N ALA A 223 22.06 11.57 -8.57
CA ALA A 223 22.34 10.14 -8.57
C ALA A 223 23.68 9.83 -9.29
N SER A 224 24.76 9.60 -8.54
CA SER A 224 25.99 9.02 -9.08
C SER A 224 25.85 7.51 -9.22
N ALA A 225 26.25 6.97 -10.37
CA ALA A 225 26.22 5.55 -10.70
C ALA A 225 26.93 4.70 -9.64
N SER A 226 26.20 3.79 -8.97
CA SER A 226 26.78 2.84 -8.01
C SER A 226 27.80 1.93 -8.71
N SER A 227 28.98 1.76 -8.11
CA SER A 227 30.10 0.95 -8.65
C SER A 227 29.83 -0.56 -8.72
N TRP A 228 28.65 -1.03 -8.29
CA TRP A 228 28.25 -2.43 -8.28
C TRP A 228 26.87 -2.63 -8.93
N LEU A 229 26.67 -3.81 -9.51
CA LEU A 229 25.40 -4.29 -10.05
C LEU A 229 24.90 -5.46 -9.19
N PRO A 230 23.60 -5.80 -9.20
CA PRO A 230 23.05 -6.92 -8.43
C PRO A 230 23.77 -8.26 -8.68
N LYS A 231 24.23 -8.51 -9.91
CA LYS A 231 25.04 -9.69 -10.27
C LYS A 231 26.37 -9.78 -9.51
N HIS A 232 26.99 -8.63 -9.19
CA HIS A 232 28.22 -8.58 -8.40
C HIS A 232 27.95 -9.01 -6.95
N LEU A 233 26.85 -8.55 -6.36
CA LEU A 233 26.46 -8.95 -5.00
C LEU A 233 26.07 -10.43 -4.94
N LYS A 234 25.41 -10.96 -5.97
CA LYS A 234 25.11 -12.40 -6.09
C LYS A 234 26.40 -13.23 -6.13
N ALA A 235 27.39 -12.82 -6.92
CA ALA A 235 28.69 -13.49 -6.96
C ALA A 235 29.43 -13.45 -5.61
N GLN A 236 29.29 -12.35 -4.86
CA GLN A 236 29.83 -12.25 -3.50
C GLN A 236 29.11 -13.17 -2.51
N TYR A 237 27.78 -13.27 -2.59
CA TYR A 237 27.00 -14.22 -1.79
C TYR A 237 27.40 -15.67 -2.06
N GLU A 238 27.51 -16.09 -3.33
CA GLU A 238 27.94 -17.45 -3.66
C GLU A 238 29.37 -17.74 -3.21
N ARG A 239 30.25 -16.72 -3.19
CA ARG A 239 31.58 -16.84 -2.58
C ARG A 239 31.50 -17.09 -1.07
N ALA A 240 30.70 -16.31 -0.35
CA ALA A 240 30.50 -16.53 1.08
C ALA A 240 29.90 -17.92 1.36
N LYS A 241 28.95 -18.37 0.53
CA LYS A 241 28.34 -19.70 0.63
C LYS A 241 29.34 -20.82 0.41
N SER A 242 30.11 -20.76 -0.68
CA SER A 242 31.13 -21.78 -1.01
C SER A 242 32.25 -21.87 0.02
N ASN A 243 32.58 -20.77 0.70
CA ASN A 243 33.61 -20.75 1.75
C ASN A 243 33.04 -21.02 3.16
N GLY A 244 31.76 -21.35 3.29
CA GLY A 244 31.13 -21.66 4.58
C GLY A 244 30.90 -20.44 5.50
N TRP A 245 31.04 -19.21 5.00
CA TRP A 245 30.96 -17.98 5.81
C TRP A 245 29.53 -17.56 6.15
N ILE A 246 28.52 -18.11 5.48
CA ILE A 246 27.10 -17.74 5.69
C ILE A 246 26.67 -17.99 7.14
N GLN A 247 27.04 -19.13 7.72
CA GLN A 247 26.65 -19.46 9.10
C GLN A 247 27.37 -18.55 10.13
N PRO A 248 28.69 -18.32 10.04
CA PRO A 248 29.38 -17.29 10.82
C PRO A 248 28.72 -15.90 10.74
N PHE A 249 28.34 -15.42 9.55
CA PHE A 249 27.61 -14.15 9.42
C PHE A 249 26.28 -14.17 10.17
N LYS A 250 25.51 -15.27 10.08
CA LYS A 250 24.23 -15.43 10.80
C LYS A 250 24.43 -15.46 12.32
N ASP A 251 25.42 -16.22 12.79
CA ASP A 251 25.67 -16.42 14.21
C ASP A 251 26.14 -15.13 14.88
N GLU A 252 27.08 -14.41 14.26
CA GLU A 252 27.58 -13.13 14.79
C GLU A 252 26.52 -12.04 14.73
N ALA A 253 25.73 -11.99 13.65
CA ALA A 253 24.60 -11.08 13.54
C ALA A 253 23.58 -11.31 14.65
N LYS A 254 23.20 -12.58 14.90
CA LYS A 254 22.32 -12.95 16.01
C LYS A 254 22.93 -12.55 17.36
N ARG A 255 24.20 -12.86 17.60
CA ARG A 255 24.89 -12.58 18.87
C ARG A 255 24.98 -11.09 19.19
N ARG A 256 25.13 -10.24 18.16
CA ARG A 256 25.30 -8.79 18.31
C ARG A 256 24.04 -7.99 18.03
N GLY A 257 22.94 -8.64 17.66
CA GLY A 257 21.65 -7.99 17.39
C GLY A 257 21.65 -7.15 16.10
N PHE A 258 22.22 -7.68 15.02
CA PHE A 258 22.18 -7.10 13.67
C PHE A 258 21.49 -8.08 12.69
N SER A 259 21.10 -7.59 11.50
CA SER A 259 20.72 -8.48 10.40
C SER A 259 21.98 -9.15 9.81
N PRO A 260 21.96 -10.46 9.50
CA PRO A 260 23.03 -11.12 8.77
C PRO A 260 23.38 -10.40 7.46
N ALA A 261 22.38 -9.84 6.77
CA ALA A 261 22.58 -9.11 5.54
C ALA A 261 23.34 -7.79 5.73
N VAL A 262 23.19 -7.11 6.88
CA VAL A 262 23.94 -5.88 7.18
C VAL A 262 25.42 -6.19 7.38
N ILE A 263 25.75 -7.27 8.12
CA ILE A 263 27.15 -7.66 8.33
C ILE A 263 27.78 -8.13 7.01
N MET A 264 27.04 -8.90 6.21
CA MET A 264 27.46 -9.28 4.85
C MET A 264 27.63 -8.08 3.92
N ALA A 265 26.79 -7.05 4.05
CA ALA A 265 26.89 -5.83 3.25
C ALA A 265 28.09 -4.97 3.63
N ILE A 266 28.48 -4.94 4.91
CA ILE A 266 29.74 -4.32 5.34
C ILE A 266 30.91 -5.09 4.73
N ALA A 267 30.96 -6.42 4.86
CA ALA A 267 31.99 -7.23 4.20
C ALA A 267 32.02 -7.02 2.66
N SER A 268 30.86 -6.81 2.05
CA SER A 268 30.74 -6.45 0.64
C SER A 268 31.33 -5.07 0.32
N ARG A 269 30.99 -4.04 1.10
CA ARG A 269 31.51 -2.66 0.91
C ARG A 269 33.01 -2.60 1.15
N GLU A 270 33.50 -3.34 2.14
CA GLU A 270 34.90 -3.32 2.55
C GLU A 270 35.81 -4.09 1.59
N THR A 271 35.42 -5.29 1.17
CA THR A 271 36.35 -6.18 0.45
C THR A 271 35.74 -6.86 -0.78
N ASN A 272 34.49 -6.53 -1.12
CA ASN A 272 33.69 -7.35 -2.03
C ASN A 272 33.65 -8.82 -1.57
N MET A 273 33.49 -9.04 -0.26
CA MET A 273 33.42 -10.35 0.37
C MET A 273 34.70 -11.19 0.17
N ARG A 274 35.87 -10.59 0.36
CA ARG A 274 37.18 -11.27 0.20
C ARG A 274 38.02 -11.11 1.46
N ASN A 275 38.66 -12.19 1.93
CA ASN A 275 39.56 -12.11 3.06
C ASN A 275 40.96 -11.63 2.60
N ILE A 276 41.22 -10.32 2.67
CA ILE A 276 42.43 -9.68 2.11
C ILE A 276 43.01 -8.63 3.05
N ILE A 277 44.23 -8.19 2.77
CA ILE A 277 44.77 -6.92 3.26
C ILE A 277 44.37 -5.85 2.24
N GLY A 278 43.74 -4.78 2.71
CA GLY A 278 43.25 -3.64 1.92
C GLY A 278 43.54 -2.32 2.63
N ASP A 279 42.83 -1.25 2.28
CA ASP A 279 43.03 0.11 2.79
C ASP A 279 44.52 0.54 2.82
N SER A 280 45.20 0.41 1.68
CA SER A 280 46.64 0.73 1.54
C SER A 280 47.57 0.00 2.53
N GLY A 281 47.15 -1.16 3.04
CA GLY A 281 47.92 -1.97 4.00
C GLY A 281 47.43 -1.90 5.44
N HIS A 282 46.41 -1.07 5.74
CA HIS A 282 45.92 -0.85 7.10
C HIS A 282 44.66 -1.66 7.45
N GLY A 283 43.92 -2.13 6.46
CA GLY A 283 42.68 -2.89 6.68
C GLY A 283 42.90 -4.39 6.53
N TYR A 284 42.57 -5.16 7.56
CA TYR A 284 42.85 -6.60 7.60
C TYR A 284 41.58 -7.46 7.63
N GLY A 285 41.54 -8.43 6.72
CA GLY A 285 40.51 -9.45 6.64
C GLY A 285 39.21 -9.00 5.98
N ILE A 286 38.22 -9.90 5.97
CA ILE A 286 36.97 -9.79 5.20
C ILE A 286 36.11 -8.56 5.53
N MET A 287 36.26 -8.01 6.74
CA MET A 287 35.58 -6.78 7.18
C MET A 287 36.55 -5.61 7.43
N GLN A 288 37.80 -5.68 6.93
CA GLN A 288 38.81 -4.60 7.00
C GLN A 288 39.00 -4.01 8.39
N ILE A 289 39.43 -4.85 9.35
CA ILE A 289 39.77 -4.38 10.69
C ILE A 289 41.05 -3.54 10.63
N ASP A 290 40.96 -2.31 11.11
CA ASP A 290 42.03 -1.32 11.10
C ASP A 290 43.14 -1.64 12.11
N ASP A 291 44.38 -1.76 11.63
CA ASP A 291 45.57 -2.07 12.43
C ASP A 291 45.99 -0.98 13.41
N ARG A 292 45.64 0.29 13.15
CA ARG A 292 45.88 1.42 14.05
C ARG A 292 44.91 1.38 15.23
N SER A 293 43.70 0.87 15.01
CA SER A 293 42.65 0.77 16.03
C SER A 293 42.71 -0.55 16.81
N PHE A 294 43.15 -1.64 16.18
CA PHE A 294 43.19 -2.97 16.79
C PHE A 294 44.53 -3.70 16.52
N PRO A 295 45.68 -3.11 16.88
CA PRO A 295 47.00 -3.65 16.54
C PRO A 295 47.22 -5.06 17.09
N ASP A 296 46.83 -5.33 18.34
CA ASP A 296 47.05 -6.65 18.96
C ASP A 296 46.30 -7.77 18.23
N TRP A 297 45.07 -7.49 17.80
CA TRP A 297 44.27 -8.47 17.06
C TRP A 297 44.84 -8.71 15.67
N VAL A 298 45.27 -7.65 14.98
CA VAL A 298 45.91 -7.78 13.66
C VAL A 298 47.23 -8.54 13.76
N ASN A 299 48.08 -8.19 14.73
CA ASN A 299 49.38 -8.81 14.97
C ASN A 299 49.26 -10.28 15.38
N SER A 300 48.15 -10.69 16.02
CA SER A 300 47.88 -12.10 16.33
C SER A 300 47.72 -12.98 15.09
N GLY A 301 47.49 -12.39 13.91
CA GLY A 301 47.24 -13.14 12.66
C GLY A 301 45.82 -13.72 12.54
N ALA A 302 44.94 -13.50 13.53
CA ALA A 302 43.58 -14.04 13.55
C ALA A 302 42.73 -13.64 12.34
N TRP A 303 43.02 -12.50 11.71
CA TRP A 303 42.33 -12.01 10.52
C TRP A 303 42.46 -12.94 9.30
N ARG A 304 43.47 -13.83 9.27
CA ARG A 304 43.65 -14.82 8.21
C ARG A 304 42.52 -15.86 8.19
N ASP A 305 41.87 -16.09 9.34
CA ASP A 305 40.62 -16.82 9.42
C ASP A 305 39.45 -15.85 9.22
N ALA A 306 38.71 -16.05 8.11
CA ALA A 306 37.58 -15.21 7.78
C ALA A 306 36.45 -15.29 8.82
N ASN A 307 36.27 -16.41 9.53
CA ASN A 307 35.24 -16.54 10.56
C ASN A 307 35.59 -15.68 11.78
N LEU A 308 36.87 -15.69 12.20
CA LEU A 308 37.37 -14.80 13.24
C LEU A 308 37.33 -13.33 12.79
N GLY A 309 37.58 -13.07 11.50
CA GLY A 309 37.41 -11.76 10.89
C GLY A 309 35.96 -11.25 10.94
N ILE A 310 34.98 -12.11 10.64
CA ILE A 310 33.54 -11.79 10.73
C ILE A 310 33.16 -11.52 12.19
N ALA A 311 33.60 -12.37 13.12
CA ALA A 311 33.35 -12.19 14.55
C ALA A 311 33.94 -10.89 15.08
N LYS A 312 35.18 -10.56 14.69
CA LYS A 312 35.81 -9.29 15.07
C LYS A 312 35.10 -8.10 14.44
N GLY A 313 34.74 -8.15 13.16
CA GLY A 313 34.02 -7.07 12.50
C GLY A 313 32.64 -6.81 13.10
N ALA A 314 31.89 -7.88 13.40
CA ALA A 314 30.62 -7.79 14.10
C ALA A 314 30.75 -7.23 15.52
N LEU A 315 31.81 -7.61 16.24
CA LEU A 315 32.14 -7.03 17.56
C LEU A 315 32.42 -5.54 17.45
N VAL A 316 33.30 -5.12 16.53
CA VAL A 316 33.64 -3.69 16.32
C VAL A 316 32.40 -2.89 15.97
N LEU A 317 31.54 -3.40 15.09
CA LEU A 317 30.26 -2.76 14.76
C LEU A 317 29.35 -2.60 16.00
N GLY A 318 29.30 -3.62 16.85
CA GLY A 318 28.60 -3.57 18.13
C GLY A 318 29.18 -2.51 19.06
N ASP A 319 30.51 -2.42 19.17
CA ASP A 319 31.19 -1.42 20.00
C ASP A 319 30.91 0.01 19.50
N LYS A 320 30.84 0.22 18.18
CA LYS A 320 30.43 1.51 17.60
C LYS A 320 28.98 1.85 17.97
N ARG A 321 28.07 0.88 17.94
CA ARG A 321 26.68 1.08 18.38
C ARG A 321 26.65 1.55 19.84
N ASN A 322 27.36 0.84 20.72
CA ASN A 322 27.43 1.17 22.15
C ASN A 322 28.01 2.58 22.36
N GLN A 323 29.10 2.92 21.66
CA GLN A 323 29.72 4.25 21.75
C GLN A 323 28.75 5.38 21.34
N VAL A 324 27.93 5.16 20.30
CA VAL A 324 26.92 6.12 19.84
C VAL A 324 25.77 6.22 20.85
N GLU A 325 25.29 5.08 21.38
CA GLU A 325 24.25 5.02 22.41
C GLU A 325 24.65 5.70 23.71
N GLU A 326 25.84 5.40 24.23
CA GLU A 326 26.36 6.01 25.45
C GLU A 326 26.60 7.51 25.31
N GLY A 327 26.89 7.97 24.09
CA GLY A 327 27.13 9.38 23.78
C GLY A 327 25.87 10.21 23.58
N ARG A 328 24.67 9.62 23.59
CA ARG A 328 23.39 10.33 23.41
C ARG A 328 23.20 11.43 24.46
N GLY A 329 23.01 12.66 24.00
CA GLY A 329 22.81 13.84 24.85
C GLY A 329 24.04 14.26 25.65
N LYS A 330 25.19 13.60 25.50
CA LYS A 330 26.42 13.90 26.23
C LYS A 330 27.34 14.78 25.41
N LYS A 331 28.16 15.58 26.10
CA LYS A 331 29.26 16.31 25.47
C LYS A 331 30.38 15.34 25.15
N LEU A 332 30.71 15.23 23.87
CA LEU A 332 31.72 14.33 23.33
C LEU A 332 32.82 15.14 22.64
N LYS A 333 33.99 14.52 22.48
CA LYS A 333 35.11 15.08 21.70
C LYS A 333 35.45 14.17 20.53
N PHE A 334 35.61 14.77 19.37
CA PHE A 334 36.13 14.14 18.17
C PHE A 334 37.22 15.05 17.59
N GLY A 335 38.48 14.58 17.59
CA GLY A 335 39.62 15.42 17.22
C GLY A 335 39.71 16.68 18.11
N SER A 336 39.85 17.85 17.49
CA SER A 336 39.81 19.16 18.16
C SER A 336 38.39 19.68 18.41
N SER A 337 37.36 19.02 17.87
CA SER A 337 35.96 19.45 17.95
C SER A 337 35.24 18.84 19.16
N SER A 338 34.39 19.64 19.81
CA SER A 338 33.43 19.17 20.81
C SER A 338 32.01 19.29 20.25
N PHE A 339 31.16 18.32 20.57
CA PHE A 339 29.75 18.33 20.18
C PHE A 339 28.90 17.68 21.26
N VAL A 340 27.60 17.98 21.27
CA VAL A 340 26.63 17.23 22.07
C VAL A 340 26.06 16.15 21.17
N GLY A 341 26.13 14.89 21.61
CA GLY A 341 25.60 13.78 20.85
C GLY A 341 24.10 13.95 20.62
N ALA A 342 23.69 14.00 19.36
CA ALA A 342 22.30 14.19 19.00
C ALA A 342 21.43 12.98 19.39
N VAL A 343 20.16 13.25 19.67
CA VAL A 343 19.18 12.18 19.85
C VAL A 343 18.90 11.54 18.49
N PHE A 344 18.80 10.22 18.47
CA PHE A 344 18.60 9.45 17.25
C PHE A 344 17.58 8.33 17.49
N ASN A 345 16.80 7.99 16.46
CA ASN A 345 15.93 6.82 16.46
C ASN A 345 16.70 5.55 16.07
N ARG A 346 16.05 4.37 16.09
CA ARG A 346 16.72 3.09 15.82
C ARG A 346 17.29 2.96 14.39
N ASP A 347 16.70 3.62 13.38
CA ASP A 347 17.23 3.56 12.00
C ASP A 347 18.40 4.53 11.81
N GLN A 348 18.32 5.70 12.45
CA GLN A 348 19.43 6.64 12.55
C GLN A 348 20.58 6.01 13.35
N LEU A 349 20.33 5.33 14.47
CA LEU A 349 21.34 4.57 15.21
C LEU A 349 22.02 3.57 14.29
N LEU A 350 21.27 2.81 13.48
CA LEU A 350 21.85 1.87 12.53
C LEU A 350 22.71 2.59 11.48
N ARG A 351 22.22 3.68 10.86
CA ARG A 351 23.02 4.49 9.91
C ARG A 351 24.29 5.07 10.54
N ILE A 352 24.19 5.67 11.73
CA ILE A 352 25.33 6.24 12.47
C ILE A 352 26.30 5.12 12.84
N THR A 353 25.81 3.96 13.29
CA THR A 353 26.64 2.81 13.64
C THR A 353 27.42 2.30 12.44
N ILE A 354 26.76 2.15 11.28
CA ILE A 354 27.41 1.72 10.03
C ILE A 354 28.41 2.78 9.54
N ALA A 355 28.04 4.07 9.56
CA ALA A 355 28.97 5.15 9.21
C ALA A 355 30.15 5.26 10.20
N ALA A 356 29.92 4.99 11.47
CA ALA A 356 30.92 4.97 12.53
C ALA A 356 31.83 3.74 12.46
N TYR A 357 31.39 2.66 11.80
CA TYR A 357 32.28 1.57 11.43
C TYR A 357 33.42 2.08 10.53
N ASN A 358 33.07 2.91 9.52
CA ASN A 358 34.04 3.50 8.60
C ASN A 358 34.83 4.68 9.17
N SER A 359 34.18 5.56 9.93
CA SER A 359 34.77 6.87 10.31
C SER A 359 34.82 7.14 11.82
N GLY A 360 34.45 6.16 12.64
CA GLY A 360 34.42 6.29 14.09
C GLY A 360 33.44 7.36 14.58
N LEU A 361 33.78 8.02 15.69
CA LEU A 361 32.94 9.03 16.33
C LEU A 361 32.69 10.26 15.43
N LYS A 362 33.48 10.42 14.36
CA LYS A 362 33.27 11.42 13.31
C LYS A 362 31.89 11.32 12.67
N ALA A 363 31.39 10.11 12.43
CA ALA A 363 30.05 9.91 11.88
C ALA A 363 28.98 10.45 12.83
N TYR A 364 29.16 10.25 14.13
CA TYR A 364 28.22 10.75 15.11
C TYR A 364 28.34 12.27 15.31
N TYR A 365 29.54 12.82 15.21
CA TYR A 365 29.76 14.27 15.14
C TYR A 365 29.01 14.89 13.96
N HIS A 366 29.18 14.34 12.75
CA HIS A 366 28.49 14.85 11.56
C HIS A 366 26.98 14.66 11.63
N PHE A 367 26.50 13.53 12.13
CA PHE A 367 25.09 13.38 12.43
C PHE A 367 24.60 14.44 13.42
N SER A 368 25.34 14.70 14.48
CA SER A 368 24.93 15.63 15.53
C SER A 368 25.00 17.10 15.13
N THR A 369 25.79 17.44 14.11
CA THR A 369 26.00 18.82 13.67
C THR A 369 25.30 19.13 12.34
N SER A 370 25.11 18.14 11.48
CA SER A 370 24.56 18.30 10.13
C SER A 370 23.42 17.34 9.78
N GLY A 371 23.10 16.39 10.66
CA GLY A 371 22.09 15.35 10.40
C GLY A 371 22.56 14.23 9.45
N ASN A 372 23.71 14.38 8.78
CA ASN A 372 24.22 13.38 7.85
C ASN A 372 25.45 12.64 8.43
N PRO A 373 25.33 11.37 8.86
CA PRO A 373 26.45 10.63 9.42
C PRO A 373 27.52 10.29 8.37
N ASP A 374 27.16 10.28 7.08
CA ASP A 374 28.07 9.90 6.01
C ASP A 374 28.97 11.05 5.54
N GLN A 375 28.75 12.29 5.99
CA GLN A 375 29.49 13.47 5.53
C GLN A 375 31.02 13.31 5.69
N GLY A 376 31.45 12.58 6.73
CA GLY A 376 32.85 12.30 7.03
C GLY A 376 33.36 10.93 6.57
N THR A 377 32.50 10.11 5.94
CA THR A 377 32.80 8.73 5.52
C THR A 377 33.44 8.67 4.13
N THR A 378 34.07 7.54 3.83
CA THR A 378 34.63 7.24 2.52
C THR A 378 33.53 7.26 1.46
N GLY A 379 33.69 8.09 0.41
CA GLY A 379 32.69 8.27 -0.65
C GLY A 379 31.49 9.14 -0.25
N ARG A 380 31.42 9.58 1.02
CA ARG A 380 30.29 10.34 1.61
C ARG A 380 28.94 9.61 1.52
N ASP A 381 28.97 8.30 1.38
CA ASP A 381 27.81 7.44 1.12
C ASP A 381 27.86 6.10 1.87
N TYR A 382 28.83 5.90 2.78
CA TYR A 382 29.17 4.57 3.28
C TYR A 382 27.97 3.81 3.90
N SER A 383 27.23 4.44 4.82
CA SER A 383 26.06 3.80 5.44
C SER A 383 24.91 3.59 4.46
N VAL A 384 24.73 4.52 3.51
CA VAL A 384 23.72 4.43 2.45
C VAL A 384 24.02 3.26 1.52
N ASP A 385 25.26 3.11 1.08
CA ASP A 385 25.66 2.03 0.19
C ASP A 385 25.56 0.66 0.86
N VAL A 386 26.05 0.55 2.10
CA VAL A 386 25.92 -0.69 2.89
C VAL A 386 24.45 -1.10 3.03
N LEU A 387 23.56 -0.17 3.39
CA LEU A 387 22.14 -0.48 3.54
C LEU A 387 21.48 -0.84 2.20
N ASN A 388 21.95 -0.29 1.07
CA ASN A 388 21.48 -0.68 -0.25
C ASN A 388 21.95 -2.08 -0.66
N ARG A 389 23.19 -2.45 -0.35
CA ARG A 389 23.70 -3.82 -0.56
C ARG A 389 22.99 -4.85 0.31
N ALA A 390 22.67 -4.50 1.56
CA ALA A 390 22.00 -5.39 2.51
C ALA A 390 20.66 -5.93 1.98
N LYS A 391 19.88 -5.09 1.28
CA LYS A 391 18.60 -5.50 0.66
C LYS A 391 18.75 -6.71 -0.28
N TYR A 392 19.86 -6.81 -1.01
CA TYR A 392 20.12 -7.93 -1.91
C TYR A 392 20.58 -9.17 -1.16
N PHE A 393 21.41 -9.02 -0.13
CA PHE A 393 21.83 -10.15 0.70
C PHE A 393 20.67 -10.76 1.49
N ASP A 394 19.71 -9.95 1.95
CA ASP A 394 18.46 -10.45 2.55
C ASP A 394 17.69 -11.35 1.57
N ALA A 395 17.58 -10.94 0.30
CA ALA A 395 16.95 -11.76 -0.74
C ALA A 395 17.70 -13.07 -1.00
N PHE A 396 19.03 -13.03 -1.08
CA PHE A 396 19.83 -14.22 -1.34
C PHE A 396 19.83 -15.23 -0.18
N LEU A 397 19.63 -14.77 1.05
CA LEU A 397 19.54 -15.63 2.23
C LEU A 397 18.21 -16.40 2.33
N GLY A 398 17.27 -16.20 1.39
CA GLY A 398 15.96 -16.86 1.42
C GLY A 398 15.07 -16.35 2.54
N LEU A 399 15.37 -15.16 3.08
CA LEU A 399 14.57 -14.48 4.09
C LEU A 399 13.34 -13.79 3.47
N SER A 400 13.15 -13.96 2.16
CA SER A 400 11.98 -13.52 1.39
C SER A 400 11.32 -14.74 0.72
N GLY A 401 10.29 -15.30 1.38
CA GLY A 401 9.27 -16.17 0.77
C GLY A 401 9.62 -17.65 0.55
N ASN A 402 9.08 -18.52 1.43
CA ASN A 402 8.84 -19.94 1.16
C ASN A 402 7.68 -20.43 2.05
N LEU A 403 6.48 -20.53 1.49
CA LEU A 403 5.39 -21.32 2.05
C LEU A 403 4.91 -22.28 0.95
N LYS A 404 5.32 -23.54 1.06
CA LYS A 404 4.62 -24.66 0.43
C LYS A 404 3.40 -24.95 1.30
N MET A 405 2.18 -24.80 0.78
CA MET A 405 0.98 -25.27 1.48
C MET A 405 0.26 -26.38 0.70
N PRO A 406 -0.25 -27.42 1.38
CA PRO A 406 -0.78 -28.62 0.75
C PRO A 406 -2.24 -28.44 0.32
N ARG A 407 -2.58 -28.97 -0.86
CA ARG A 407 -3.98 -29.22 -1.25
C ARG A 407 -4.56 -30.34 -0.38
N ARG A 408 -5.44 -30.03 0.58
CA ARG A 408 -6.37 -30.98 1.18
C ARG A 408 -7.74 -30.33 1.37
N HIS A 409 -8.78 -31.08 1.00
CA HIS A 409 -10.20 -30.75 1.13
C HIS A 409 -10.51 -30.02 2.44
N LEU A 410 -11.05 -28.81 2.34
CA LEU A 410 -11.57 -28.07 3.48
C LEU A 410 -13.08 -28.30 3.63
N THR A 411 -13.42 -28.61 4.87
CA THR A 411 -14.74 -28.98 5.39
C THR A 411 -15.63 -27.77 5.63
N SER A 412 -16.95 -27.95 5.61
CA SER A 412 -18.04 -26.98 5.84
C SER A 412 -18.18 -26.43 7.28
N SER A 413 -17.09 -26.26 8.03
CA SER A 413 -17.10 -25.69 9.39
C SER A 413 -16.82 -24.19 9.36
N ALA A 414 -17.66 -23.40 10.06
CA ALA A 414 -17.49 -21.95 10.17
C ALA A 414 -16.14 -21.56 10.78
N GLU A 415 -15.72 -22.28 11.82
CA GLU A 415 -14.47 -22.03 12.55
C GLU A 415 -13.26 -22.20 11.64
N ARG A 416 -13.24 -23.26 10.82
CA ARG A 416 -12.14 -23.51 9.88
C ARG A 416 -12.11 -22.52 8.73
N ILE A 417 -13.27 -22.05 8.28
CA ILE A 417 -13.36 -20.97 7.28
C ILE A 417 -12.84 -19.66 7.88
N LEU A 418 -13.21 -19.33 9.11
CA LEU A 418 -12.72 -18.13 9.81
C LEU A 418 -11.22 -18.22 10.12
N GLU A 419 -10.71 -19.40 10.50
CA GLU A 419 -9.29 -19.68 10.67
C GLU A 419 -8.53 -19.49 9.36
N ALA A 420 -9.00 -20.11 8.27
CA ALA A 420 -8.42 -19.95 6.94
C ALA A 420 -8.43 -18.48 6.46
N ILE A 421 -9.53 -17.75 6.66
CA ILE A 421 -9.62 -16.32 6.35
C ILE A 421 -8.58 -15.55 7.17
N SER A 422 -8.46 -15.86 8.46
CA SER A 422 -7.52 -15.18 9.36
C SER A 422 -6.07 -15.45 8.95
N GLU A 423 -5.70 -16.72 8.76
CA GLU A 423 -4.37 -17.13 8.30
C GLU A 423 -3.99 -16.48 6.96
N SER A 424 -4.95 -16.37 6.03
CA SER A 424 -4.73 -15.77 4.71
C SER A 424 -4.69 -14.24 4.75
N ALA A 425 -5.48 -13.62 5.62
CA ALA A 425 -5.39 -12.19 5.90
C ALA A 425 -4.03 -11.83 6.52
N ASP A 426 -3.49 -12.70 7.39
CA ASP A 426 -2.24 -12.48 8.13
C ASP A 426 -1.00 -12.50 7.22
N VAL A 427 -1.03 -13.24 6.11
CA VAL A 427 0.07 -13.25 5.12
C VAL A 427 -0.18 -12.35 3.91
N GLY A 428 -1.25 -11.53 3.94
CA GLY A 428 -1.56 -10.55 2.89
C GLY A 428 -1.98 -11.18 1.56
N ASN A 429 -2.48 -12.42 1.58
CA ASN A 429 -2.83 -13.18 0.38
C ASN A 429 -4.31 -13.56 0.34
N LEU A 430 -5.16 -12.99 1.20
CA LEU A 430 -6.58 -13.36 1.30
C LEU A 430 -7.28 -13.33 -0.07
N ASP A 431 -7.02 -12.34 -0.91
CA ASP A 431 -7.57 -12.27 -2.27
C ASP A 431 -7.13 -13.48 -3.13
N HIS A 432 -5.87 -13.90 -3.01
CA HIS A 432 -5.32 -15.06 -3.71
C HIS A 432 -5.83 -16.39 -3.15
N VAL A 433 -6.00 -16.52 -1.84
CA VAL A 433 -6.53 -17.74 -1.19
C VAL A 433 -8.03 -17.88 -1.43
N TYR A 434 -8.75 -16.76 -1.39
CA TYR A 434 -10.15 -16.65 -1.82
C TYR A 434 -10.32 -17.22 -3.23
N GLU A 435 -9.50 -16.77 -4.18
CA GLU A 435 -9.49 -17.21 -5.59
C GLU A 435 -9.13 -18.67 -5.81
N LEU A 436 -8.29 -19.26 -4.94
CA LEU A 436 -7.78 -20.61 -5.16
C LEU A 436 -8.69 -21.71 -4.63
N TRP A 437 -9.39 -21.47 -3.51
CA TRP A 437 -10.23 -22.51 -2.89
C TRP A 437 -11.21 -22.02 -1.81
N LEU A 438 -10.99 -20.85 -1.19
CA LEU A 438 -11.81 -20.43 -0.05
C LEU A 438 -13.20 -19.91 -0.47
N GLY A 439 -13.35 -19.37 -1.69
CA GLY A 439 -14.65 -18.93 -2.22
C GLY A 439 -15.70 -20.05 -2.29
N ASP A 440 -15.31 -21.24 -2.74
CA ASP A 440 -16.20 -22.41 -2.83
C ASP A 440 -16.65 -22.86 -1.43
N ALA A 441 -15.71 -22.96 -0.48
CA ALA A 441 -16.01 -23.37 0.89
C ALA A 441 -16.97 -22.39 1.60
N ILE A 442 -16.80 -21.08 1.37
CA ILE A 442 -17.71 -20.04 1.90
C ILE A 442 -19.08 -20.15 1.24
N GLY A 443 -19.14 -20.34 -0.07
CA GLY A 443 -20.40 -20.53 -0.80
C GLY A 443 -21.17 -21.74 -0.27
N ASP A 444 -20.52 -22.90 -0.19
CA ASP A 444 -21.12 -24.13 0.33
C ASP A 444 -21.59 -23.98 1.77
N PHE A 445 -20.82 -23.30 2.63
CA PHE A 445 -21.22 -23.03 4.01
C PHE A 445 -22.47 -22.14 4.08
N GLY A 446 -22.53 -21.09 3.26
CA GLY A 446 -23.69 -20.19 3.23
C GLY A 446 -24.96 -20.87 2.69
N GLU A 447 -24.83 -21.68 1.64
CA GLU A 447 -25.95 -22.49 1.11
C GLU A 447 -26.46 -23.47 2.18
N ASN A 448 -25.54 -24.16 2.88
CA ASN A 448 -25.91 -25.01 4.00
C ASN A 448 -26.62 -24.22 5.11
N THR A 449 -26.16 -23.00 5.41
CA THR A 449 -26.82 -22.10 6.37
C THR A 449 -28.27 -21.81 5.99
N LEU A 450 -28.56 -21.60 4.70
CA LEU A 450 -29.94 -21.40 4.22
C LEU A 450 -30.80 -22.67 4.36
N THR A 451 -30.23 -23.85 4.14
CA THR A 451 -30.98 -25.12 4.22
C THR A 451 -31.30 -25.57 5.65
N SER A 452 -30.48 -25.17 6.64
CA SER A 452 -30.64 -25.56 8.05
C SER A 452 -30.45 -24.37 8.99
N ILE A 453 -31.27 -23.33 8.80
CA ILE A 453 -31.07 -22.04 9.45
C ILE A 453 -31.38 -22.05 10.95
N THR A 454 -30.41 -21.57 11.73
CA THR A 454 -30.48 -21.34 13.19
C THR A 454 -29.83 -20.00 13.53
N GLN A 455 -30.11 -19.44 14.72
CA GLN A 455 -29.45 -18.21 15.19
C GLN A 455 -27.92 -18.34 15.15
N GLU A 456 -27.37 -19.46 15.63
CA GLU A 456 -25.92 -19.73 15.63
C GLU A 456 -25.32 -19.80 14.22
N SER A 457 -26.03 -20.42 13.27
CA SER A 457 -25.60 -20.49 11.87
C SER A 457 -25.59 -19.10 11.21
N VAL A 458 -26.58 -18.25 11.53
CA VAL A 458 -26.65 -16.87 11.02
C VAL A 458 -25.53 -16.01 11.64
N VAL A 459 -25.26 -16.14 12.94
CA VAL A 459 -24.11 -15.47 13.58
C VAL A 459 -22.80 -15.87 12.92
N SER A 460 -22.59 -17.18 12.72
CA SER A 460 -21.41 -17.73 12.06
C SER A 460 -21.26 -17.21 10.63
N TRP A 461 -22.38 -17.18 9.89
CA TRP A 461 -22.44 -16.64 8.55
C TRP A 461 -22.09 -15.15 8.50
N LEU A 462 -22.70 -14.32 9.35
CA LEU A 462 -22.45 -12.88 9.37
C LEU A 462 -21.00 -12.56 9.78
N LYS A 463 -20.40 -13.37 10.67
CA LYS A 463 -18.96 -13.29 10.98
C LYS A 463 -18.12 -13.58 9.73
N ILE A 464 -18.38 -14.67 9.01
CA ILE A 464 -17.66 -15.00 7.77
C ILE A 464 -17.85 -13.89 6.73
N PHE A 465 -19.09 -13.50 6.48
CA PHE A 465 -19.46 -12.43 5.56
C PHE A 465 -18.72 -11.14 5.89
N SER A 466 -18.72 -10.70 7.15
CA SER A 466 -18.05 -9.45 7.55
C SER A 466 -16.56 -9.41 7.18
N LYS A 467 -15.85 -10.55 7.23
CA LYS A 467 -14.42 -10.63 6.92
C LYS A 467 -14.13 -10.62 5.42
N VAL A 468 -15.04 -11.21 4.62
CA VAL A 468 -14.90 -11.24 3.15
C VAL A 468 -15.66 -10.13 2.44
N SER A 469 -16.46 -9.36 3.19
CA SER A 469 -17.24 -8.21 2.71
C SER A 469 -16.39 -7.09 2.11
N SER A 470 -15.06 -7.14 2.20
CA SER A 470 -14.11 -6.17 1.62
C SER A 470 -13.41 -6.69 0.35
N ILE A 471 -13.66 -7.93 -0.06
CA ILE A 471 -13.03 -8.56 -1.24
C ILE A 471 -14.02 -8.48 -2.40
N ALA A 472 -13.64 -7.77 -3.46
CA ALA A 472 -14.45 -7.57 -4.67
C ALA A 472 -14.31 -8.76 -5.65
N ILE A 473 -14.50 -9.98 -5.17
CA ILE A 473 -14.57 -11.17 -6.04
C ILE A 473 -15.90 -11.85 -5.76
N GLN A 474 -16.56 -12.30 -6.82
CA GLN A 474 -17.86 -12.96 -6.74
C GLN A 474 -17.87 -14.01 -5.66
N SER A 475 -18.62 -13.71 -4.62
CA SER A 475 -18.95 -14.63 -3.59
C SER A 475 -20.46 -14.79 -3.63
N ALA A 476 -20.96 -16.00 -3.41
CA ALA A 476 -22.36 -16.19 -3.10
C ALA A 476 -22.76 -15.42 -1.81
N ALA A 477 -21.79 -14.85 -1.10
CA ALA A 477 -21.98 -14.33 0.23
C ALA A 477 -22.94 -13.13 0.32
N PRO A 478 -22.85 -12.06 -0.50
CA PRO A 478 -23.84 -10.99 -0.46
C PRO A 478 -25.26 -11.49 -0.82
N ALA A 479 -25.38 -12.44 -1.75
CA ALA A 479 -26.67 -13.02 -2.12
C ALA A 479 -27.31 -13.79 -0.97
N ILE A 480 -26.52 -14.65 -0.31
CA ILE A 480 -26.95 -15.43 0.85
C ILE A 480 -27.27 -14.50 2.02
N THR A 481 -26.43 -13.50 2.29
CA THR A 481 -26.69 -12.49 3.35
C THR A 481 -27.98 -11.73 3.09
N MET A 482 -28.25 -11.32 1.84
CA MET A 482 -29.50 -10.67 1.48
C MET A 482 -30.71 -11.60 1.64
N GLU A 483 -30.57 -12.87 1.26
CA GLU A 483 -31.62 -13.85 1.45
C GLU A 483 -31.94 -14.06 2.94
N ILE A 484 -30.92 -14.13 3.79
CA ILE A 484 -31.10 -14.18 5.25
C ILE A 484 -31.80 -12.91 5.75
N TYR A 485 -31.31 -11.75 5.33
CA TYR A 485 -31.88 -10.45 5.71
C TYR A 485 -33.37 -10.32 5.34
N LEU A 486 -33.75 -10.73 4.13
CA LEU A 486 -35.13 -10.57 3.62
C LEU A 486 -36.10 -11.63 4.14
N LYS A 487 -35.65 -12.88 4.33
CA LYS A 487 -36.53 -14.01 4.69
C LYS A 487 -36.52 -14.34 6.18
N TYR A 488 -35.48 -13.94 6.92
CA TYR A 488 -35.24 -14.35 8.30
C TYR A 488 -34.84 -13.16 9.21
N GLU A 489 -35.58 -12.06 9.09
CA GLU A 489 -35.31 -10.78 9.78
C GLU A 489 -35.07 -10.94 11.28
N ASP A 490 -35.92 -11.69 12.00
CA ASP A 490 -35.78 -11.91 13.45
C ASP A 490 -34.43 -12.56 13.83
N LEU A 491 -33.98 -13.54 13.04
CA LEU A 491 -32.69 -14.21 13.28
C LEU A 491 -31.53 -13.30 12.91
N PHE A 492 -31.67 -12.53 11.82
CA PHE A 492 -30.69 -11.57 11.37
C PHE A 492 -30.45 -10.49 12.44
N VAL A 493 -31.51 -9.85 12.95
CA VAL A 493 -31.44 -8.81 13.98
C VAL A 493 -30.84 -9.34 15.29
N LYS A 494 -31.21 -10.56 15.72
CA LYS A 494 -30.60 -11.19 16.90
C LYS A 494 -29.10 -11.42 16.70
N ALA A 495 -28.72 -11.91 15.53
CA ALA A 495 -27.32 -12.18 15.21
C ALA A 495 -26.45 -10.90 15.20
N LEU A 496 -26.99 -9.75 14.80
CA LEU A 496 -26.28 -8.46 14.85
C LEU A 496 -25.77 -8.12 16.27
N ASN A 497 -26.52 -8.48 17.31
CA ASN A 497 -26.13 -8.22 18.71
C ASN A 497 -24.95 -9.08 19.18
N GLU A 498 -24.60 -10.14 18.44
CA GLU A 498 -23.49 -11.04 18.75
C GLU A 498 -22.23 -10.74 17.91
N LEU A 499 -22.28 -9.70 17.07
CA LEU A 499 -21.16 -9.25 16.26
C LEU A 499 -20.30 -8.24 17.04
N SER A 500 -19.00 -8.27 16.80
CA SER A 500 -18.14 -7.17 17.24
C SER A 500 -18.48 -5.88 16.48
N PRO A 501 -18.15 -4.67 17.00
CA PRO A 501 -18.48 -3.41 16.32
C PRO A 501 -18.02 -3.32 14.87
N TYR A 502 -16.86 -3.91 14.53
CA TYR A 502 -16.34 -3.94 13.17
C TYR A 502 -17.13 -4.90 12.25
N GLU A 503 -17.54 -6.05 12.79
CA GLU A 503 -18.34 -7.03 12.04
C GLU A 503 -19.76 -6.50 11.82
N LEU A 504 -20.32 -5.83 12.83
CA LEU A 504 -21.59 -5.13 12.75
C LEU A 504 -21.55 -4.04 11.68
N PHE A 505 -20.53 -3.18 11.70
CA PHE A 505 -20.36 -2.14 10.70
C PHE A 505 -20.29 -2.69 9.28
N ALA A 506 -19.66 -3.84 9.09
CA ALA A 506 -19.59 -4.50 7.79
C ALA A 506 -20.94 -4.97 7.25
N VAL A 507 -21.75 -5.53 8.15
CA VAL A 507 -23.10 -6.01 7.83
C VAL A 507 -24.05 -4.83 7.63
N GLU A 508 -23.94 -3.79 8.45
CA GLU A 508 -24.74 -2.56 8.32
C GLU A 508 -24.39 -1.76 7.06
N ASP A 509 -23.12 -1.69 6.65
CA ASP A 509 -22.70 -1.07 5.38
C ASP A 509 -23.30 -1.83 4.19
N PHE A 510 -23.34 -3.17 4.24
CA PHE A 510 -24.03 -3.97 3.23
C PHE A 510 -25.55 -3.68 3.19
N VAL A 511 -26.22 -3.69 4.34
CA VAL A 511 -27.67 -3.41 4.45
C VAL A 511 -27.97 -1.98 3.96
N SER A 512 -27.15 -1.01 4.34
CA SER A 512 -27.29 0.37 3.86
C SER A 512 -27.08 0.45 2.35
N ALA A 513 -26.08 -0.25 1.81
CA ALA A 513 -25.79 -0.24 0.38
C ALA A 513 -26.95 -0.82 -0.45
N ILE A 514 -27.63 -1.88 0.01
CA ILE A 514 -28.77 -2.47 -0.71
C ILE A 514 -30.06 -1.63 -0.59
N GLN A 515 -30.12 -0.71 0.38
CA GLN A 515 -31.22 0.23 0.57
C GLN A 515 -30.98 1.59 -0.13
N ASP A 516 -29.75 1.87 -0.58
CA ASP A 516 -29.37 3.08 -1.29
C ASP A 516 -30.09 3.17 -2.66
N GLN A 517 -30.66 4.33 -2.98
CA GLN A 517 -31.31 4.56 -4.29
C GLN A 517 -30.31 4.52 -5.46
N GLY A 518 -29.01 4.64 -5.18
CA GLY A 518 -27.93 4.51 -6.16
C GLY A 518 -27.95 5.58 -7.26
N MET A 519 -27.28 5.29 -8.37
CA MET A 519 -27.24 6.14 -9.56
C MET A 519 -28.35 5.72 -10.54
N THR A 520 -29.05 6.70 -11.10
CA THR A 520 -29.98 6.47 -12.21
C THR A 520 -29.23 6.07 -13.47
N PHE A 521 -29.89 5.34 -14.38
CA PHE A 521 -29.29 4.97 -15.67
C PHE A 521 -28.74 6.19 -16.44
N THR A 522 -29.45 7.33 -16.44
CA THR A 522 -28.99 8.58 -17.06
C THR A 522 -27.73 9.15 -16.42
N GLN A 523 -27.56 9.01 -15.10
CA GLN A 523 -26.30 9.39 -14.43
C GLN A 523 -25.15 8.45 -14.80
N MET A 524 -25.42 7.15 -14.99
CA MET A 524 -24.44 6.18 -15.48
C MET A 524 -24.01 6.52 -16.92
N GLU A 525 -24.97 6.88 -17.78
CA GLU A 525 -24.72 7.36 -19.16
C GLU A 525 -23.82 8.61 -19.15
N ALA A 526 -24.18 9.64 -18.37
CA ALA A 526 -23.40 10.87 -18.28
C ALA A 526 -21.95 10.62 -17.81
N THR A 527 -21.77 9.67 -16.88
CA THR A 527 -20.44 9.29 -16.37
C THR A 527 -19.57 8.63 -17.44
N THR A 528 -20.17 7.93 -18.40
CA THR A 528 -19.45 7.22 -19.46
C THR A 528 -18.53 8.15 -20.26
N VAL A 529 -18.98 9.38 -20.54
CA VAL A 529 -18.18 10.36 -21.29
C VAL A 529 -16.92 10.76 -20.53
N ALA A 530 -17.04 11.03 -19.23
CA ALA A 530 -15.92 11.43 -18.38
C ALA A 530 -14.91 10.29 -18.23
N ALA A 531 -15.39 9.06 -18.01
CA ALA A 531 -14.55 7.88 -17.85
C ALA A 531 -13.80 7.52 -19.14
N LYS A 532 -14.46 7.66 -20.30
CA LYS A 532 -13.83 7.45 -21.62
C LYS A 532 -12.68 8.43 -21.86
N SER A 533 -12.92 9.71 -21.59
CA SER A 533 -11.91 10.76 -21.73
C SER A 533 -10.69 10.51 -20.81
N ALA A 534 -10.94 10.08 -19.57
CA ALA A 534 -9.88 9.75 -18.62
C ALA A 534 -9.01 8.57 -19.12
N GLY A 535 -9.64 7.49 -19.59
CA GLY A 535 -8.91 6.31 -20.08
C GLY A 535 -8.17 6.53 -21.41
N GLU A 536 -8.64 7.44 -22.27
CA GLU A 536 -7.90 7.84 -23.48
C GLU A 536 -6.63 8.63 -23.17
N SER A 537 -6.64 9.39 -22.07
CA SER A 537 -5.48 10.17 -21.62
C SER A 537 -4.39 9.36 -20.91
N ASP A 538 -4.62 8.07 -20.61
CA ASP A 538 -3.65 7.22 -19.94
C ASP A 538 -2.59 6.65 -20.90
N ALA A 539 -1.45 7.31 -20.95
CA ALA A 539 -0.31 6.92 -21.78
C ALA A 539 0.27 5.52 -21.49
N ALA A 540 -0.03 4.92 -20.34
CA ALA A 540 0.50 3.61 -19.97
C ALA A 540 -0.26 2.43 -20.61
N THR A 541 -1.45 2.66 -21.17
CA THR A 541 -2.27 1.59 -21.78
C THR A 541 -2.97 2.02 -23.06
N ASN A 542 -2.94 3.31 -23.42
CA ASN A 542 -3.63 3.81 -24.61
C ASN A 542 -3.07 3.27 -25.94
N TYR A 543 -1.87 2.68 -25.94
CA TYR A 543 -1.30 1.98 -27.09
C TYR A 543 -1.93 0.61 -27.35
N LEU A 544 -2.64 0.02 -26.36
CA LEU A 544 -3.33 -1.26 -26.53
C LEU A 544 -4.59 -1.07 -27.41
N PRO A 545 -4.87 -1.98 -28.36
CA PRO A 545 -6.05 -1.88 -29.21
C PRO A 545 -7.34 -2.12 -28.42
N VAL A 546 -8.44 -1.48 -28.81
CA VAL A 546 -9.76 -1.72 -28.22
C VAL A 546 -10.45 -2.83 -29.01
N LEU A 547 -10.41 -4.06 -28.49
CA LEU A 547 -10.91 -5.25 -29.20
C LEU A 547 -12.22 -5.80 -28.63
N ALA A 548 -12.73 -5.18 -27.56
CA ALA A 548 -14.05 -5.52 -27.02
C ALA A 548 -14.78 -4.27 -26.53
N LYS A 549 -16.11 -4.35 -26.56
CA LYS A 549 -16.98 -3.31 -26.05
C LYS A 549 -18.18 -3.93 -25.37
N PHE A 550 -18.38 -3.65 -24.09
CA PHE A 550 -19.61 -4.00 -23.40
C PHE A 550 -20.54 -2.79 -23.37
N LYS A 551 -21.57 -2.83 -24.21
CA LYS A 551 -22.56 -1.78 -24.31
C LYS A 551 -23.79 -2.17 -23.50
N ILE A 552 -24.10 -1.37 -22.50
CA ILE A 552 -25.21 -1.55 -21.57
C ILE A 552 -26.31 -0.58 -21.96
N ASP A 553 -27.48 -1.09 -22.35
CA ASP A 553 -28.56 -0.29 -22.92
C ASP A 553 -29.88 -0.40 -22.13
N GLN A 554 -29.93 -1.29 -21.14
CA GLN A 554 -31.12 -1.52 -20.34
C GLN A 554 -30.77 -1.76 -18.86
N GLU A 555 -31.48 -1.06 -17.99
CA GLU A 555 -31.62 -1.41 -16.58
C GLU A 555 -32.76 -2.43 -16.43
N TYR A 556 -32.51 -3.51 -15.70
CA TYR A 556 -33.51 -4.51 -15.34
C TYR A 556 -33.48 -4.72 -13.83
N LYS A 557 -34.55 -4.30 -13.16
CA LYS A 557 -34.78 -4.60 -11.74
C LYS A 557 -35.51 -5.92 -11.63
N ASP A 558 -34.82 -6.95 -11.17
CA ASP A 558 -35.50 -8.13 -10.61
C ASP A 558 -36.01 -7.78 -9.21
N THR A 559 -36.94 -8.57 -8.70
CA THR A 559 -37.45 -8.59 -7.31
C THR A 559 -36.37 -8.58 -6.22
N ARG A 560 -35.10 -8.91 -6.53
CA ARG A 560 -34.01 -9.07 -5.56
C ARG A 560 -32.75 -8.25 -5.85
N VAL A 561 -32.56 -7.74 -7.07
CA VAL A 561 -31.26 -7.21 -7.54
C VAL A 561 -31.44 -6.18 -8.65
N THR A 562 -30.67 -5.08 -8.59
CA THR A 562 -30.56 -4.15 -9.74
C THR A 562 -29.47 -4.66 -10.68
N ARG A 563 -29.89 -5.09 -11.87
CA ARG A 563 -28.98 -5.56 -12.92
C ARG A 563 -29.05 -4.65 -14.13
N TYR A 564 -27.97 -4.67 -14.89
CA TYR A 564 -27.86 -3.96 -16.15
C TYR A 564 -27.50 -4.98 -17.22
N THR A 565 -28.22 -4.93 -18.33
CA THR A 565 -28.04 -5.88 -19.42
C THR A 565 -27.62 -5.13 -20.68
N GLY A 566 -26.96 -5.87 -21.56
CA GLY A 566 -26.53 -5.35 -22.84
C GLY A 566 -25.76 -6.37 -23.64
N THR A 567 -24.93 -5.88 -24.56
CA THR A 567 -24.18 -6.72 -25.50
C THR A 567 -22.68 -6.51 -25.33
N LEU A 568 -21.95 -7.60 -25.09
CA LEU A 568 -20.51 -7.68 -25.27
C LEU A 568 -20.22 -7.92 -26.75
N VAL A 569 -19.65 -6.92 -27.40
CA VAL A 569 -19.17 -6.98 -28.79
C VAL A 569 -17.68 -7.29 -28.77
N VAL A 570 -17.25 -8.28 -29.53
CA VAL A 570 -15.84 -8.67 -29.68
C VAL A 570 -15.42 -8.44 -31.12
N SER A 571 -14.28 -7.79 -31.32
CA SER A 571 -13.66 -7.53 -32.62
C SER A 571 -12.31 -8.23 -32.73
N ASP A 572 -11.87 -8.55 -33.95
CA ASP A 572 -10.51 -9.02 -34.23
C ASP A 572 -9.50 -7.86 -34.24
N VAL A 573 -8.22 -8.17 -34.40
CA VAL A 573 -7.12 -7.19 -34.37
C VAL A 573 -7.17 -6.21 -35.55
N GLU A 574 -7.87 -6.56 -36.62
CA GLU A 574 -8.17 -5.69 -37.77
C GLU A 574 -9.37 -4.76 -37.50
N GLY A 575 -10.09 -4.95 -36.39
CA GLY A 575 -11.24 -4.15 -35.98
C GLY A 575 -12.59 -4.62 -36.53
N ASN A 576 -12.67 -5.79 -37.16
CA ASN A 576 -13.92 -6.37 -37.62
C ASN A 576 -14.66 -7.00 -36.44
N VAL A 577 -15.97 -6.76 -36.34
CA VAL A 577 -16.80 -7.41 -35.31
C VAL A 577 -16.94 -8.90 -35.61
N VAL A 578 -16.39 -9.75 -34.74
CA VAL A 578 -16.40 -11.21 -34.85
C VAL A 578 -17.42 -11.87 -33.93
N GLY A 579 -17.99 -11.15 -32.96
CA GLY A 579 -18.99 -11.71 -32.05
C GLY A 579 -19.82 -10.67 -31.30
N ARG A 580 -21.04 -11.08 -30.93
CA ARG A 580 -21.98 -10.32 -30.09
C ARG A 580 -22.60 -11.30 -29.10
N PHE A 581 -22.48 -10.99 -27.82
CA PHE A 581 -22.90 -11.89 -26.74
C PHE A 581 -23.71 -11.11 -25.71
N ASN A 582 -24.82 -11.69 -25.26
CA ASN A 582 -25.61 -11.15 -24.17
C ASN A 582 -24.78 -11.20 -22.90
N ALA A 583 -24.71 -10.06 -22.23
CA ALA A 583 -23.97 -9.91 -21.00
C ALA A 583 -24.72 -9.01 -20.03
N THR A 584 -24.43 -9.22 -18.75
CA THR A 584 -25.00 -8.46 -17.66
C THR A 584 -23.91 -7.95 -16.74
N THR A 585 -24.25 -6.93 -15.97
CA THR A 585 -23.47 -6.50 -14.84
C THR A 585 -24.35 -6.03 -13.69
N GLY A 586 -23.77 -5.95 -12.50
CA GLY A 586 -24.46 -5.55 -11.28
C GLY A 586 -24.86 -6.73 -10.41
N GLY A 587 -25.79 -6.46 -9.51
CA GLY A 587 -26.10 -7.32 -8.38
C GLY A 587 -26.99 -6.52 -7.44
N PHE A 588 -26.44 -5.92 -6.40
CA PHE A 588 -27.27 -5.43 -5.30
C PHE A 588 -27.48 -3.93 -5.26
N VAL A 589 -26.56 -3.15 -5.84
CA VAL A 589 -26.57 -1.69 -5.73
C VAL A 589 -26.59 -1.06 -7.11
N ALA A 590 -27.44 -0.05 -7.29
CA ALA A 590 -27.53 0.69 -8.54
C ALA A 590 -26.39 1.71 -8.72
N SER A 591 -25.17 1.47 -8.23
CA SER A 591 -24.06 2.44 -8.31
C SER A 591 -22.74 1.72 -8.48
N TYR A 592 -22.03 1.97 -9.59
CA TYR A 592 -20.74 1.29 -9.87
C TYR A 592 -19.66 1.60 -8.82
N ARG A 593 -19.81 2.73 -8.11
CA ARG A 593 -18.91 3.18 -7.04
C ARG A 593 -19.04 2.37 -5.76
N ARG A 594 -20.14 1.63 -5.61
CA ARG A 594 -20.40 0.77 -4.46
C ARG A 594 -19.90 -0.64 -4.73
N GLN A 595 -19.50 -1.33 -3.67
CA GLN A 595 -18.82 -2.64 -3.75
C GLN A 595 -19.61 -3.73 -4.46
N TYR A 596 -20.94 -3.66 -4.40
CA TYR A 596 -21.88 -4.61 -5.04
C TYR A 596 -22.61 -3.99 -6.23
N GLY A 597 -22.02 -2.95 -6.81
CA GLY A 597 -22.53 -2.23 -7.96
C GLY A 597 -22.24 -2.92 -9.29
N PRO A 598 -22.73 -2.35 -10.39
CA PRO A 598 -22.37 -2.80 -11.73
C PRO A 598 -20.94 -2.44 -12.12
N THR A 599 -20.50 -2.93 -13.28
CA THR A 599 -19.15 -2.70 -13.84
C THR A 599 -19.01 -1.21 -14.10
N PRO A 600 -17.96 -0.54 -13.62
CA PRO A 600 -17.77 0.86 -13.92
C PRO A 600 -17.71 1.16 -15.42
N PRO A 601 -18.23 2.32 -15.87
CA PRO A 601 -17.99 2.78 -17.23
C PRO A 601 -16.51 3.12 -17.43
N GLY A 602 -16.00 2.94 -18.66
CA GLY A 602 -14.62 3.29 -19.02
C GLY A 602 -13.84 2.14 -19.65
N TYR A 603 -12.53 2.34 -19.79
CA TYR A 603 -11.63 1.34 -20.38
C TYR A 603 -11.08 0.39 -19.33
N PHE A 604 -11.00 -0.89 -19.69
CA PHE A 604 -10.36 -1.95 -18.93
C PHE A 604 -9.30 -2.62 -19.78
N VAL A 605 -8.19 -3.03 -19.18
CA VAL A 605 -7.26 -3.98 -19.78
C VAL A 605 -7.80 -5.39 -19.54
N VAL A 606 -7.97 -6.13 -20.63
CA VAL A 606 -8.32 -7.55 -20.60
C VAL A 606 -7.06 -8.37 -20.67
N SER A 607 -6.88 -9.27 -19.70
CA SER A 607 -5.72 -10.15 -19.64
C SER A 607 -6.06 -11.53 -19.07
N HIS A 608 -5.07 -12.43 -19.03
CA HIS A 608 -5.07 -13.70 -18.29
C HIS A 608 -6.38 -14.54 -18.36
N TYR A 609 -6.47 -15.40 -19.36
CA TYR A 609 -7.49 -16.45 -19.42
C TYR A 609 -7.25 -17.54 -18.35
N ARG A 610 -8.32 -17.97 -17.68
CA ARG A 610 -8.32 -19.16 -16.82
C ARG A 610 -9.57 -20.01 -17.07
N PRO A 611 -9.44 -21.35 -17.25
CA PRO A 611 -10.58 -22.25 -17.19
C PRO A 611 -11.13 -22.30 -15.75
N ARG A 612 -12.44 -22.46 -15.61
CA ARG A 612 -13.13 -22.49 -14.32
C ARG A 612 -14.09 -23.67 -14.24
N THR A 613 -14.32 -24.15 -13.03
CA THR A 613 -15.32 -25.17 -12.68
C THR A 613 -16.26 -24.69 -11.57
N GLU A 614 -15.95 -23.55 -10.96
CA GLU A 614 -16.66 -22.93 -9.87
C GLU A 614 -18.04 -22.48 -10.34
N ARG A 615 -19.09 -22.70 -9.51
CA ARG A 615 -20.49 -22.50 -9.90
C ARG A 615 -20.83 -21.06 -10.31
N TRP A 616 -20.14 -20.08 -9.75
CA TRP A 616 -20.35 -18.66 -10.04
C TRP A 616 -19.78 -18.25 -11.42
N ALA A 617 -18.73 -18.92 -11.87
CA ALA A 617 -18.06 -18.68 -13.15
C ALA A 617 -18.45 -19.72 -14.22
N THR A 618 -19.42 -20.58 -13.93
CA THR A 618 -19.81 -21.71 -14.79
C THR A 618 -21.29 -21.66 -15.07
N ARG A 619 -21.66 -21.72 -16.35
CA ARG A 619 -23.04 -21.78 -16.83
C ARG A 619 -23.11 -22.80 -17.96
N ASP A 620 -24.15 -23.62 -17.96
CA ASP A 620 -24.38 -24.67 -18.97
C ASP A 620 -23.13 -25.56 -19.23
N GLY A 621 -22.41 -25.89 -18.16
CA GLY A 621 -21.20 -26.73 -18.19
C GLY A 621 -19.95 -26.04 -18.74
N VAL A 622 -19.98 -24.73 -19.01
CA VAL A 622 -18.86 -23.95 -19.53
C VAL A 622 -18.40 -22.96 -18.48
N GLY A 623 -17.13 -23.03 -18.09
CA GLY A 623 -16.55 -22.17 -17.07
C GLY A 623 -15.22 -21.54 -17.49
N PHE A 624 -15.12 -20.22 -17.34
CA PHE A 624 -13.89 -19.47 -17.58
C PHE A 624 -13.92 -18.08 -16.94
N THR A 625 -12.73 -17.49 -16.78
CA THR A 625 -12.56 -16.08 -16.43
C THR A 625 -11.49 -15.43 -17.31
N PHE A 626 -11.66 -14.15 -17.61
CA PHE A 626 -10.62 -13.23 -18.07
C PHE A 626 -10.50 -12.09 -17.08
N ASP A 627 -9.29 -11.62 -16.80
CA ASP A 627 -9.06 -10.48 -15.93
C ASP A 627 -9.47 -9.18 -16.62
N LEU A 628 -10.10 -8.29 -15.86
CA LEU A 628 -10.42 -6.93 -16.24
C LEU A 628 -9.81 -5.98 -15.22
N ASP A 629 -8.83 -5.19 -15.65
CA ASP A 629 -8.20 -4.15 -14.84
C ASP A 629 -8.61 -2.78 -15.35
N GLU A 630 -9.26 -1.96 -14.52
CA GLU A 630 -9.61 -0.58 -14.89
C GLU A 630 -8.36 0.21 -15.30
N VAL A 631 -8.41 0.86 -16.48
CA VAL A 631 -7.36 1.78 -16.94
C VAL A 631 -7.35 3.03 -16.05
N ALA A 632 -8.51 3.65 -15.87
CA ALA A 632 -8.72 4.74 -14.93
C ALA A 632 -9.66 4.25 -13.83
N ARG A 633 -9.09 3.90 -12.66
CA ARG A 633 -9.88 3.39 -11.52
C ARG A 633 -10.95 4.38 -11.11
N THR A 634 -12.17 3.88 -11.01
CA THR A 634 -13.35 4.67 -10.65
C THR A 634 -13.84 4.43 -9.22
N GLY A 635 -13.20 3.49 -8.51
CA GLY A 635 -13.56 3.07 -7.15
C GLY A 635 -12.54 2.08 -6.57
N SER A 636 -12.80 1.60 -5.36
CA SER A 636 -11.91 0.72 -4.58
C SER A 636 -11.92 -0.74 -5.02
N ARG A 637 -12.81 -1.06 -5.96
CA ARG A 637 -13.06 -2.39 -6.47
C ARG A 637 -11.96 -2.75 -7.46
N SER A 638 -11.56 -4.01 -7.44
CA SER A 638 -10.58 -4.58 -8.36
C SER A 638 -10.94 -6.04 -8.59
N ALA A 639 -10.13 -6.77 -9.36
CA ALA A 639 -10.41 -8.16 -9.70
C ALA A 639 -11.71 -8.37 -10.50
N PHE A 640 -12.11 -7.39 -11.31
CA PHE A 640 -13.21 -7.56 -12.26
C PHE A 640 -12.87 -8.66 -13.27
N ARG A 641 -13.91 -9.31 -13.80
CA ARG A 641 -13.77 -10.42 -14.75
C ARG A 641 -14.77 -10.34 -15.90
N ILE A 642 -14.43 -11.00 -17.00
CA ILE A 642 -15.43 -11.56 -17.92
C ILE A 642 -15.57 -13.04 -17.59
N HIS A 643 -16.80 -13.51 -17.36
CA HIS A 643 -17.08 -14.91 -17.05
C HIS A 643 -18.54 -15.26 -17.40
N PRO A 644 -18.88 -16.54 -17.56
CA PRO A 644 -20.28 -17.00 -17.57
C PRO A 644 -21.03 -16.59 -16.30
N ASP A 645 -22.24 -16.04 -16.44
CA ASP A 645 -23.13 -15.69 -15.31
C ASP A 645 -23.71 -16.96 -14.69
N GLY A 646 -22.95 -17.54 -13.77
CA GLY A 646 -23.27 -18.77 -13.06
C GLY A 646 -24.31 -18.58 -11.96
N SER A 647 -24.36 -19.53 -11.03
CA SER A 647 -25.31 -19.52 -9.91
C SER A 647 -24.64 -19.07 -8.61
N PRO A 648 -25.28 -18.19 -7.79
CA PRO A 648 -26.50 -17.45 -8.08
C PRO A 648 -26.29 -16.35 -9.15
N PRO A 649 -27.34 -15.97 -9.91
CA PRO A 649 -27.23 -14.97 -10.98
C PRO A 649 -26.90 -13.57 -10.43
N GLY A 650 -25.92 -12.91 -11.03
CA GLY A 650 -25.41 -11.61 -10.55
C GLY A 650 -23.90 -11.58 -10.51
N THR A 651 -23.28 -10.57 -11.12
CA THR A 651 -21.84 -10.60 -11.42
C THR A 651 -21.03 -9.62 -10.57
N HIS A 652 -21.69 -8.86 -9.70
CA HIS A 652 -21.05 -8.01 -8.68
C HIS A 652 -19.98 -7.10 -9.28
N GLY A 653 -20.30 -6.50 -10.44
CA GLY A 653 -19.44 -5.62 -11.21
C GLY A 653 -18.55 -6.29 -12.25
N CYS A 654 -18.56 -7.61 -12.35
CA CYS A 654 -17.99 -8.32 -13.50
C CYS A 654 -18.94 -8.26 -14.70
N ILE A 655 -18.44 -8.66 -15.86
CA ILE A 655 -19.22 -8.86 -17.08
C ILE A 655 -19.63 -10.33 -17.13
N GLY A 656 -20.91 -10.60 -16.82
CA GLY A 656 -21.48 -11.94 -16.82
C GLY A 656 -22.15 -12.29 -18.13
N LEU A 657 -21.62 -13.28 -18.83
CA LEU A 657 -22.20 -13.77 -20.07
C LEU A 657 -23.42 -14.66 -19.77
N THR A 658 -24.57 -14.30 -20.32
CA THR A 658 -25.85 -15.01 -20.12
C THR A 658 -26.20 -15.96 -21.26
N GLU A 659 -25.25 -16.17 -22.16
CA GLU A 659 -25.34 -17.10 -23.29
C GLU A 659 -25.57 -18.56 -22.87
N ASN A 660 -25.98 -19.38 -23.84
CA ASN A 660 -25.98 -20.83 -23.70
C ASN A 660 -24.56 -21.41 -23.89
N SER A 661 -24.39 -22.71 -23.65
CA SER A 661 -23.09 -23.42 -23.77
C SER A 661 -22.32 -23.09 -25.07
N ALA A 662 -22.99 -23.05 -26.21
CA ALA A 662 -22.36 -22.76 -27.50
C ALA A 662 -21.89 -21.31 -27.60
N GLY A 663 -22.73 -20.34 -27.20
CA GLY A 663 -22.36 -18.92 -27.18
C GLY A 663 -21.24 -18.62 -26.19
N LEU A 664 -21.23 -19.28 -25.03
CA LEU A 664 -20.16 -19.16 -24.04
C LEU A 664 -18.81 -19.66 -24.56
N GLN A 665 -18.79 -20.85 -25.19
CA GLN A 665 -17.58 -21.40 -25.81
C GLN A 665 -17.06 -20.50 -26.94
N ASP A 666 -17.97 -19.96 -27.76
CA ASP A 666 -17.63 -19.09 -28.87
C ASP A 666 -17.04 -17.75 -28.40
N CYS A 667 -17.64 -17.12 -27.39
CA CYS A 667 -17.12 -15.91 -26.77
C CYS A 667 -15.72 -16.14 -26.18
N CYS A 668 -15.56 -17.21 -25.39
CA CYS A 668 -14.28 -17.59 -24.79
C CYS A 668 -13.19 -17.78 -25.84
N ARG A 669 -13.50 -18.50 -26.93
CA ARG A 669 -12.58 -18.73 -28.03
C ARG A 669 -12.12 -17.42 -28.69
N LYS A 670 -13.05 -16.49 -28.94
CA LYS A 670 -12.73 -15.20 -29.59
C LYS A 670 -11.89 -14.28 -28.71
N LEU A 671 -12.22 -14.17 -27.42
CA LEU A 671 -11.41 -13.41 -26.47
C LEU A 671 -10.00 -14.01 -26.32
N ARG A 672 -9.88 -15.35 -26.30
CA ARG A 672 -8.58 -16.04 -26.29
C ARG A 672 -7.77 -15.81 -27.55
N ALA A 673 -8.41 -15.77 -28.72
CA ALA A 673 -7.72 -15.48 -29.98
C ALA A 673 -7.08 -14.09 -29.93
N ASN A 674 -7.80 -13.08 -29.44
CA ASN A 674 -7.23 -11.74 -29.26
C ASN A 674 -6.03 -11.74 -28.28
N LEU A 675 -6.12 -12.43 -27.13
CA LEU A 675 -4.99 -12.53 -26.20
C LEU A 675 -3.78 -13.27 -26.78
N ALA A 676 -4.00 -14.23 -27.68
CA ALA A 676 -2.89 -14.93 -28.33
C ALA A 676 -2.10 -14.01 -29.27
N GLU A 677 -2.78 -13.08 -29.94
CA GLU A 677 -2.17 -12.14 -30.89
C GLU A 677 -1.48 -10.96 -30.20
N VAL A 678 -2.16 -10.31 -29.24
CA VAL A 678 -1.69 -9.03 -28.65
C VAL A 678 -1.32 -9.09 -27.17
N GLN A 679 -1.39 -10.27 -26.54
CA GLN A 679 -1.14 -10.53 -25.10
C GLN A 679 -2.14 -9.85 -24.14
N GLU A 680 -2.48 -8.59 -24.39
CA GLU A 680 -3.46 -7.78 -23.66
C GLU A 680 -4.18 -6.85 -24.65
N PHE A 681 -5.43 -6.51 -24.37
CA PHE A 681 -6.18 -5.53 -25.16
C PHE A 681 -7.13 -4.74 -24.27
N ARG A 682 -7.71 -3.65 -24.79
CA ARG A 682 -8.69 -2.86 -24.06
C ARG A 682 -10.12 -3.29 -24.36
N LEU A 683 -10.94 -3.33 -23.31
CA LEU A 683 -12.40 -3.41 -23.38
C LEU A 683 -12.99 -2.08 -22.94
N LEU A 684 -13.97 -1.57 -23.69
CA LEU A 684 -14.71 -0.36 -23.32
C LEU A 684 -16.08 -0.72 -22.75
N VAL A 685 -16.38 -0.27 -21.54
CA VAL A 685 -17.71 -0.38 -20.91
C VAL A 685 -18.44 0.94 -21.08
N GLU A 686 -19.62 0.91 -21.71
CA GLU A 686 -20.46 2.09 -21.91
C GLU A 686 -21.88 1.86 -21.44
N TYR A 687 -22.43 2.82 -20.73
CA TYR A 687 -23.86 2.91 -20.44
C TYR A 687 -24.50 3.86 -21.44
N GLY A 688 -25.53 3.38 -22.13
CA GLY A 688 -26.48 4.20 -22.85
C GLY A 688 -27.10 3.57 -24.08
N LYS A 689 -28.31 4.06 -24.42
CA LYS A 689 -29.01 3.67 -25.64
C LYS A 689 -28.27 4.20 -26.88
N SER A 690 -28.31 3.42 -27.96
CA SER A 690 -27.72 3.76 -29.26
C SER A 690 -28.29 5.03 -29.86
#